data_AF-A0A1E7J1S4-F1
#
_entry.id   AF-A0A1E7J1S4-F1
#
_cell.length_a   1.000
_cell.length_b   1.000
_cell.length_c   1.000
_cell.angle_alpha   90.00
_cell.angle_beta   90.00
_cell.angle_gamma   90.00
#
_symmetry.space_group_name_H-M   'P 1'
#
loop_
_entity.id
_entity.type
_entity.pdbx_description
1 polymer ?
#
loop_
_entity_poly.entity_id
_entity_poly.type
_entity_poly.pdbx_seq_one_letter_code
_entity_poly.pdbx_strand_id
1 'polypeptide(L)'
;MKKTKKHQAAAKAIKAKPIFRGWKTTDEEEVERRRLRASTEPITIEPMEPGQSFYGTFATRSKEGGNTYLVEIRSLTDLENSCQCIDFQTNGLATCKHIEAVVLYLHKGRIRLFEQAARHGSPRVEIFLSRRGTPEIRVSWPDKISKRARNVLAPFFSSSNSLLADPTKAIPAMKRTLATEPRQVQQEIRIARDVEEWVANLRCSEEHLRAKEGFLQDVKDGKRTMNFLLHQLYAYQQEGVLHLAFGERSLLADDMGLGKTVQAVGACELLRQIRNVERVLVVCPVSLKAEWEEQIAKFTKLPARIIWGPRAARLKMYRESSFFYLCNYEQIRSDIADINRILAPDIIILDEAQRIKNWQTKTAKAVKQLSSPYAFVLTGTPLENRIDEIYSIVEFLDPNIFGPLFRFNREFYELDEKGRPAGYKNLEDLHRRIRPVMLRRRKDEVEDQLPGRTVNNYFVAMETEQRLRYAEYSERVARLMTITKRRSLTREEFQMLQKWLACMRMLCDTPFILDQECRICPKLPELANILEDIVASNGNKVLIFSEWERMLQLVRDLAKEMGLGFAWHTGSVPQQKRREQIRTFKDDPNCPLFLSTDSGSLGLNLQEASAVVNLDLPWNPAKLEQRIARAWRKHQTRSVSVINLVCEDSIEHRMLGMLAQKQQLADGVLDGRGDLRAIKMPSGRAAFLERLENLVEMKVEKAAVPSPLPELPLEVTGDPYEAFRDGMVARMADRLLSLESCRNKEGQDTVLAVIDGSTEQSTQLAERVVQESFPESKEPPLLEIMDRTTYETIQRLAEAGFLKIDKTFVQQFHSNPAFVDRESAQKEKLQKKAHKVFSEADHKMRMGTVLAEGGFPLEALSPFSQAMELSLKASAYMAGEDDADSEKDLSLALIESRIMPTGALPDNAVAIVASLRESAQQPDKINEDAARNLIQSTRELIDHVGQAVNKSALG
;
A
#
# COMPACT_ATOMS: atom_id res chain seq x y z
N MET A 1 -48.89 45.68 -8.82
CA MET A 1 -48.76 44.67 -7.74
C MET A 1 -48.05 43.34 -8.11
N LYS A 2 -47.65 43.08 -9.38
CA LYS A 2 -46.92 41.85 -9.76
C LYS A 2 -45.37 41.93 -9.70
N LYS A 3 -44.77 43.12 -9.63
CA LYS A 3 -43.28 43.30 -9.53
C LYS A 3 -42.72 43.21 -8.10
N THR A 4 -43.55 43.48 -7.08
CA THR A 4 -43.17 43.42 -5.66
C THR A 4 -43.04 41.98 -5.13
N LYS A 5 -43.78 41.02 -5.70
CA LYS A 5 -43.66 39.59 -5.35
C LYS A 5 -42.36 38.95 -5.89
N LYS A 6 -41.81 39.42 -7.02
CA LYS A 6 -40.55 38.89 -7.59
C LYS A 6 -39.33 39.33 -6.78
N HIS A 7 -39.32 40.56 -6.26
CA HIS A 7 -38.28 41.04 -5.35
C HIS A 7 -38.37 40.44 -3.94
N GLN A 8 -39.58 40.19 -3.43
CA GLN A 8 -39.73 39.44 -2.17
C GLN A 8 -39.37 37.96 -2.30
N ALA A 9 -39.53 37.34 -3.48
CA ALA A 9 -39.06 35.97 -3.75
C ALA A 9 -37.52 35.90 -3.84
N ALA A 10 -36.86 36.87 -4.49
CA ALA A 10 -35.40 36.97 -4.53
C ALA A 10 -34.79 37.26 -3.15
N ALA A 11 -35.45 38.10 -2.33
CA ALA A 11 -35.03 38.37 -0.94
C ALA A 11 -35.31 37.19 0.01
N LYS A 12 -36.31 36.33 -0.26
CA LYS A 12 -36.54 35.07 0.47
C LYS A 12 -35.57 33.97 0.06
N ALA A 13 -35.11 33.93 -1.19
CA ALA A 13 -34.13 32.96 -1.67
C ALA A 13 -32.77 33.10 -0.95
N ILE A 14 -32.39 34.32 -0.57
CA ILE A 14 -31.16 34.60 0.20
C ILE A 14 -31.24 34.08 1.66
N LYS A 15 -32.41 33.66 2.14
CA LYS A 15 -32.59 33.06 3.49
C LYS A 15 -32.72 31.53 3.51
N ALA A 16 -32.84 30.87 2.36
CA ALA A 16 -32.78 29.41 2.32
C ALA A 16 -31.30 29.00 2.36
N LYS A 17 -30.86 28.36 3.46
CA LYS A 17 -29.52 27.75 3.48
C LYS A 17 -29.45 26.76 2.31
N PRO A 18 -28.50 26.89 1.37
CA PRO A 18 -28.36 25.93 0.28
C PRO A 18 -28.24 24.51 0.86
N ILE A 19 -29.08 23.60 0.35
CA ILE A 19 -29.08 22.19 0.74
C ILE A 19 -27.96 21.51 -0.04
N PHE A 20 -26.76 21.46 0.54
CA PHE A 20 -25.62 20.82 -0.08
C PHE A 20 -25.78 19.29 -0.07
N ARG A 21 -25.87 18.66 -1.25
CA ARG A 21 -26.03 17.20 -1.41
C ARG A 21 -24.70 16.45 -1.27
N GLY A 22 -24.16 16.34 -0.05
CA GLY A 22 -22.99 15.52 0.22
C GLY A 22 -21.75 15.93 -0.59
N TRP A 23 -21.08 14.98 -1.25
CA TRP A 23 -19.91 15.23 -2.11
C TRP A 23 -20.27 15.56 -3.56
N LYS A 24 -21.54 15.39 -3.95
CA LYS A 24 -22.04 15.64 -5.30
C LYS A 24 -22.50 17.09 -5.43
N THR A 25 -21.56 18.01 -5.27
CA THR A 25 -21.85 19.44 -5.48
C THR A 25 -21.72 19.81 -6.96
N THR A 26 -22.26 20.95 -7.41
CA THR A 26 -21.92 21.58 -8.71
C THR A 26 -20.96 22.74 -8.53
N ASP A 27 -20.38 23.27 -9.62
CA ASP A 27 -19.50 24.44 -9.53
C ASP A 27 -20.28 25.68 -9.07
N GLU A 28 -21.54 25.82 -9.47
CA GLU A 28 -22.45 26.89 -9.03
C GLU A 28 -22.70 26.82 -7.52
N GLU A 29 -22.96 25.63 -6.99
CA GLU A 29 -23.17 25.42 -5.54
C GLU A 29 -21.91 25.75 -4.73
N GLU A 30 -20.72 25.42 -5.24
CA GLU A 30 -19.44 25.73 -4.59
C GLU A 30 -19.10 27.24 -4.65
N VAL A 31 -19.50 27.93 -5.72
CA VAL A 31 -19.46 29.41 -5.80
C VAL A 31 -20.43 30.04 -4.80
N GLU A 32 -21.66 29.53 -4.71
CA GLU A 32 -22.66 30.02 -3.75
C GLU A 32 -22.19 29.81 -2.30
N ARG A 33 -21.54 28.68 -1.99
CA ARG A 33 -20.92 28.45 -0.68
C ARG A 33 -19.88 29.53 -0.34
N ARG A 34 -19.09 29.97 -1.31
CA ARG A 34 -18.09 31.04 -1.12
C ARG A 34 -18.74 32.40 -0.91
N ARG A 35 -19.82 32.71 -1.65
CA ARG A 35 -20.65 33.91 -1.44
C ARG A 35 -21.27 33.93 -0.04
N LEU A 36 -21.82 32.79 0.40
CA LEU A 36 -22.38 32.66 1.74
C LEU A 36 -21.31 32.90 2.82
N ARG A 37 -20.13 32.30 2.67
CA ARG A 37 -18.98 32.51 3.58
C ARG A 37 -18.50 33.96 3.59
N ALA A 38 -18.44 34.60 2.44
CA ALA A 38 -18.08 36.01 2.32
C ALA A 38 -19.04 36.94 3.08
N SER A 39 -20.33 36.58 3.13
CA SER A 39 -21.35 37.35 3.85
C SER A 39 -21.46 37.04 5.35
N THR A 40 -21.04 35.83 5.78
CA THR A 40 -21.23 35.35 7.16
C THR A 40 -19.96 35.42 8.00
N GLU A 41 -18.78 35.24 7.40
CA GLU A 41 -17.50 35.33 8.10
C GLU A 41 -17.03 36.80 8.18
N PRO A 42 -16.51 37.27 9.33
CA PRO A 42 -16.02 38.64 9.46
C PRO A 42 -14.68 38.83 8.72
N ILE A 43 -14.71 39.60 7.63
CA ILE A 43 -13.55 39.97 6.82
C ILE A 43 -13.37 41.49 6.84
N THR A 44 -12.17 41.95 7.20
CA THR A 44 -11.78 43.37 7.11
C THR A 44 -11.18 43.63 5.74
N ILE A 45 -11.53 44.75 5.10
CA ILE A 45 -11.13 45.08 3.72
C ILE A 45 -10.54 46.49 3.71
N GLU A 46 -9.32 46.63 3.19
CA GLU A 46 -8.59 47.89 3.10
C GLU A 46 -8.12 48.12 1.65
N PRO A 47 -8.52 49.23 0.99
CA PRO A 47 -8.01 49.56 -0.35
C PRO A 47 -6.55 50.01 -0.29
N MET A 48 -5.74 49.54 -1.24
CA MET A 48 -4.29 49.80 -1.25
C MET A 48 -3.87 51.00 -2.11
N GLU A 49 -4.75 51.48 -3.01
CA GLU A 49 -4.49 52.60 -3.90
C GLU A 49 -5.35 53.81 -3.50
N PRO A 50 -4.75 54.95 -3.09
CA PRO A 50 -5.49 56.17 -2.75
C PRO A 50 -6.20 56.75 -3.97
N GLY A 51 -7.50 57.05 -3.85
CA GLY A 51 -8.26 57.77 -4.89
C GLY A 51 -8.70 56.94 -6.11
N GLN A 52 -8.51 55.61 -6.11
CA GLN A 52 -8.97 54.75 -7.20
C GLN A 52 -10.37 54.14 -6.99
N SER A 53 -11.00 53.83 -8.13
CA SER A 53 -12.38 53.39 -8.34
C SER A 53 -12.61 51.94 -7.90
N PHE A 54 -13.72 51.34 -8.34
CA PHE A 54 -14.10 49.95 -8.11
C PHE A 54 -13.04 48.90 -8.52
N TYR A 55 -12.01 49.30 -9.27
CA TYR A 55 -10.92 48.46 -9.77
C TYR A 55 -9.61 48.81 -9.07
N GLY A 56 -8.86 47.79 -8.62
CA GLY A 56 -7.64 48.02 -7.84
C GLY A 56 -7.24 46.81 -7.00
N THR A 57 -6.25 47.00 -6.13
CA THR A 57 -5.82 46.00 -5.15
C THR A 57 -6.41 46.30 -3.76
N PHE A 58 -6.95 45.27 -3.11
CA PHE A 58 -7.55 45.32 -1.78
C PHE A 58 -6.86 44.30 -0.87
N ALA A 59 -6.51 44.71 0.34
CA ALA A 59 -6.06 43.81 1.39
C ALA A 59 -7.27 43.27 2.16
N THR A 60 -7.35 41.96 2.32
CA THR A 60 -8.39 41.29 3.09
C THR A 60 -7.79 40.57 4.29
N ARG A 61 -8.36 40.78 5.50
CA ARG A 61 -7.91 40.14 6.73
C ARG A 61 -9.06 39.39 7.40
N SER A 62 -8.86 38.10 7.65
CA SER A 62 -9.81 37.28 8.41
C SER A 62 -9.52 37.38 9.91
N LYS A 63 -10.55 37.58 10.73
CA LYS A 63 -10.39 37.67 12.21
C LYS A 63 -9.86 36.40 12.85
N GLU A 64 -10.13 35.22 12.29
CA GLU A 64 -9.75 33.92 12.90
C GLU A 64 -8.35 33.44 12.51
N GLY A 65 -7.75 34.00 11.44
CA GLY A 65 -6.54 33.43 10.82
C GLY A 65 -5.30 34.30 10.85
N GLY A 66 -5.40 35.60 11.19
CA GLY A 66 -4.27 36.54 11.18
C GLY A 66 -3.66 36.84 9.80
N ASN A 67 -3.83 35.96 8.82
CA ASN A 67 -3.31 36.11 7.46
C ASN A 67 -4.03 37.24 6.71
N THR A 68 -3.22 38.03 6.00
CA THR A 68 -3.69 39.09 5.10
C THR A 68 -3.51 38.60 3.66
N TYR A 69 -4.58 38.63 2.87
CA TYR A 69 -4.55 38.22 1.46
C TYR A 69 -4.85 39.42 0.57
N LEU A 70 -4.07 39.60 -0.49
CA LEU A 70 -4.36 40.60 -1.50
C LEU A 70 -5.38 40.06 -2.52
N VAL A 71 -6.32 40.91 -2.90
CA VAL A 71 -7.36 40.68 -3.89
C VAL A 71 -7.25 41.76 -4.95
N GLU A 72 -7.13 41.37 -6.22
CA GLU A 72 -7.11 42.30 -7.35
C GLU A 72 -8.43 42.24 -8.10
N ILE A 73 -9.17 43.34 -8.05
CA ILE A 73 -10.42 43.51 -8.78
C ILE A 73 -10.13 44.14 -10.14
N ARG A 74 -10.54 43.44 -11.20
CA ARG A 74 -10.40 43.83 -12.61
C ARG A 74 -11.73 43.70 -13.37
N SER A 75 -12.62 42.80 -12.96
CA SER A 75 -14.02 42.79 -13.37
C SER A 75 -14.96 42.77 -12.16
N LEU A 76 -16.12 43.40 -12.29
CA LEU A 76 -17.17 43.41 -11.25
C LEU A 76 -18.24 42.34 -11.50
N THR A 77 -18.29 41.81 -12.71
CA THR A 77 -19.31 40.86 -13.19
C THR A 77 -18.70 39.54 -13.63
N ASP A 78 -17.50 39.58 -14.18
CA ASP A 78 -16.81 38.43 -14.76
C ASP A 78 -15.85 37.80 -13.75
N LEU A 79 -15.58 36.52 -13.94
CA LEU A 79 -14.69 35.72 -13.10
C LEU A 79 -13.22 35.91 -13.52
N GLU A 80 -12.76 37.16 -13.59
CA GLU A 80 -11.42 37.55 -14.02
C GLU A 80 -10.55 38.09 -12.88
N ASN A 81 -11.11 38.18 -11.67
CA ASN A 81 -10.41 38.70 -10.48
C ASN A 81 -9.40 37.69 -9.94
N SER A 82 -8.39 38.16 -9.22
CA SER A 82 -7.38 37.29 -8.60
C SER A 82 -7.25 37.49 -7.09
N CYS A 83 -6.83 36.44 -6.39
CA CYS A 83 -6.58 36.46 -4.95
C CYS A 83 -5.40 35.56 -4.58
N GLN A 84 -4.61 35.97 -3.60
CA GLN A 84 -3.47 35.20 -3.09
C GLN A 84 -3.84 34.06 -2.13
N CYS A 85 -5.13 33.83 -1.86
CA CYS A 85 -5.50 32.74 -0.96
C CYS A 85 -5.40 31.38 -1.66
N ILE A 86 -5.02 30.35 -0.90
CA ILE A 86 -4.84 29.00 -1.44
C ILE A 86 -6.11 28.43 -2.07
N ASP A 87 -7.28 28.77 -1.51
CA ASP A 87 -8.58 28.39 -2.08
C ASP A 87 -8.71 28.89 -3.51
N PHE A 88 -8.41 30.16 -3.79
CA PHE A 88 -8.48 30.72 -5.15
C PHE A 88 -7.47 30.07 -6.09
N GLN A 89 -6.24 29.87 -5.63
CA GLN A 89 -5.16 29.35 -6.44
C GLN A 89 -5.45 27.94 -6.97
N THR A 90 -6.14 27.12 -6.18
CA THR A 90 -6.34 25.69 -6.47
C THR A 90 -7.76 25.33 -6.92
N ASN A 91 -8.78 26.15 -6.62
CA ASN A 91 -10.17 25.73 -6.81
C ASN A 91 -10.68 25.71 -8.25
N GLY A 92 -10.02 26.44 -9.17
CA GLY A 92 -10.40 26.53 -10.57
C GLY A 92 -11.82 27.07 -10.85
N LEU A 93 -12.46 27.70 -9.86
CA LEU A 93 -13.76 28.38 -9.97
C LEU A 93 -13.61 29.86 -10.33
N ALA A 94 -12.37 30.37 -10.34
CA ALA A 94 -12.03 31.77 -10.56
C ALA A 94 -12.72 32.76 -9.59
N THR A 95 -13.09 32.27 -8.39
CA THR A 95 -13.53 33.10 -7.27
C THR A 95 -13.21 32.44 -5.92
N CYS A 96 -13.21 33.22 -4.86
CA CYS A 96 -13.04 32.76 -3.48
C CYS A 96 -13.83 33.66 -2.53
N LYS A 97 -13.94 33.27 -1.26
CA LYS A 97 -14.65 34.08 -0.25
C LYS A 97 -14.12 35.51 -0.13
N HIS A 98 -12.82 35.74 -0.38
CA HIS A 98 -12.20 37.06 -0.27
C HIS A 98 -12.58 37.96 -1.45
N ILE A 99 -12.59 37.42 -2.68
CA ILE A 99 -13.06 38.13 -3.88
C ILE A 99 -14.52 38.53 -3.71
N GLU A 100 -15.38 37.58 -3.35
CA GLU A 100 -16.81 37.85 -3.13
C GLU A 100 -17.03 38.88 -2.01
N ALA A 101 -16.22 38.85 -0.94
CA ALA A 101 -16.31 39.83 0.13
C ALA A 101 -15.95 41.26 -0.34
N VAL A 102 -14.92 41.40 -1.17
CA VAL A 102 -14.54 42.69 -1.76
C VAL A 102 -15.62 43.19 -2.73
N VAL A 103 -16.16 42.33 -3.58
CA VAL A 103 -17.28 42.68 -4.49
C VAL A 103 -18.50 43.14 -3.69
N LEU A 104 -18.86 42.43 -2.61
CA LEU A 104 -19.95 42.82 -1.71
C LEU A 104 -19.69 44.17 -1.03
N TYR A 105 -18.45 44.41 -0.57
CA TYR A 105 -18.03 45.68 0.02
C TYR A 105 -18.11 46.84 -0.96
N LEU A 106 -17.71 46.63 -2.21
CA LEU A 106 -17.78 47.63 -3.28
C LEU A 106 -19.23 47.94 -3.66
N HIS A 107 -20.09 46.93 -3.72
CA HIS A 107 -21.50 47.07 -4.03
C HIS A 107 -22.29 47.77 -2.90
N LYS A 108 -21.94 47.51 -1.64
CA LYS A 108 -22.65 48.04 -0.46
C LYS A 108 -22.62 49.58 -0.43
N GLY A 109 -23.80 50.19 -0.51
CA GLY A 109 -23.97 51.64 -0.44
C GLY A 109 -23.63 52.42 -1.72
N ARG A 110 -23.21 51.76 -2.81
CA ARG A 110 -22.78 52.39 -4.08
C ARG A 110 -23.33 51.72 -5.34
N ILE A 111 -24.55 51.17 -5.28
CA ILE A 111 -25.15 50.30 -6.31
C ILE A 111 -25.15 50.91 -7.72
N ARG A 112 -25.65 52.14 -7.89
CA ARG A 112 -25.71 52.80 -9.22
C ARG A 112 -24.33 53.03 -9.84
N LEU A 113 -23.36 53.44 -9.02
CA LEU A 113 -21.98 53.66 -9.46
C LEU A 113 -21.29 52.33 -9.79
N PHE A 114 -21.61 51.26 -9.04
CA PHE A 114 -21.14 49.91 -9.31
C PHE A 114 -21.63 49.39 -10.67
N GLU A 115 -22.94 49.53 -10.96
CA GLU A 115 -23.52 49.14 -12.23
C GLU A 115 -22.95 49.93 -13.42
N GLN A 116 -22.68 51.22 -13.23
CA GLN A 116 -22.03 52.04 -14.24
C GLN A 116 -20.57 51.61 -14.48
N ALA A 117 -19.81 51.38 -13.41
CA ALA A 117 -18.44 50.86 -13.52
C ALA A 117 -18.41 49.52 -14.25
N ALA A 118 -19.29 48.58 -13.87
CA ALA A 118 -19.37 47.25 -14.46
C ALA A 118 -19.60 47.27 -15.98
N ARG A 119 -20.30 48.27 -16.53
CA ARG A 119 -20.51 48.42 -17.98
C ARG A 119 -19.27 48.91 -18.73
N HIS A 120 -18.45 49.74 -18.11
CA HIS A 120 -17.27 50.35 -18.73
C HIS A 120 -15.99 49.53 -18.54
N GLY A 121 -15.99 48.59 -17.58
CA GLY A 121 -14.83 47.74 -17.30
C GLY A 121 -13.66 48.48 -16.65
N SER A 122 -12.54 47.79 -16.48
CA SER A 122 -11.31 48.40 -15.95
C SER A 122 -10.80 49.48 -16.92
N PRO A 123 -10.31 50.63 -16.43
CA PRO A 123 -9.69 51.65 -17.28
C PRO A 123 -8.25 51.29 -17.69
N ARG A 124 -7.69 50.19 -17.18
CA ARG A 124 -6.32 49.72 -17.45
C ARG A 124 -6.35 48.48 -18.35
N VAL A 125 -5.26 48.26 -19.08
CA VAL A 125 -4.97 46.95 -19.66
C VAL A 125 -4.61 45.99 -18.55
N GLU A 126 -5.35 44.90 -18.44
CA GLU A 126 -5.16 43.90 -17.39
C GLU A 126 -4.51 42.66 -17.99
N ILE A 127 -3.31 42.33 -17.54
CA ILE A 127 -2.66 41.06 -17.87
C ILE A 127 -2.74 40.17 -16.64
N PHE A 128 -3.41 39.03 -16.75
CA PHE A 128 -3.73 38.20 -15.59
C PHE A 128 -3.67 36.71 -15.92
N LEU A 129 -3.57 35.89 -14.87
CA LEU A 129 -3.60 34.44 -14.98
C LEU A 129 -5.06 33.96 -14.88
N SER A 130 -5.62 33.49 -15.99
CA SER A 130 -6.90 32.77 -15.98
C SER A 130 -6.69 31.39 -15.39
N ARG A 131 -7.43 31.08 -14.32
CA ARG A 131 -7.40 29.76 -13.64
C ARG A 131 -8.61 28.90 -13.97
N ARG A 132 -9.37 29.25 -15.01
CA ARG A 132 -10.54 28.50 -15.46
C ARG A 132 -10.08 27.42 -16.43
N GLY A 133 -9.95 26.19 -15.93
CA GLY A 133 -9.33 25.08 -16.68
C GLY A 133 -7.82 25.11 -16.52
N THR A 134 -7.08 24.90 -17.61
CA THR A 134 -5.60 24.98 -17.61
C THR A 134 -5.17 26.44 -17.39
N PRO A 135 -4.26 26.71 -16.44
CA PRO A 135 -3.78 28.07 -16.19
C PRO A 135 -3.17 28.69 -17.46
N GLU A 136 -3.70 29.83 -17.89
CA GLU A 136 -3.23 30.56 -19.08
C GLU A 136 -3.14 32.06 -18.79
N ILE A 137 -2.13 32.73 -19.34
CA ILE A 137 -2.01 34.19 -19.22
C ILE A 137 -2.85 34.84 -20.31
N ARG A 138 -3.74 35.75 -19.89
CA ARG A 138 -4.65 36.49 -20.76
C ARG A 138 -4.49 37.98 -20.60
N VAL A 139 -4.97 38.71 -21.60
CA VAL A 139 -5.08 40.18 -21.58
C VAL A 139 -6.54 40.62 -21.71
N SER A 140 -6.95 41.59 -20.90
CA SER A 140 -8.21 42.32 -21.06
C SER A 140 -7.92 43.75 -21.46
N TRP A 141 -8.59 44.21 -22.52
CA TRP A 141 -8.35 45.51 -23.14
C TRP A 141 -9.47 46.49 -22.76
N PRO A 142 -9.15 47.71 -22.30
CA PRO A 142 -10.14 48.74 -22.04
C PRO A 142 -10.67 49.35 -23.35
N ASP A 143 -11.86 49.95 -23.31
CA ASP A 143 -12.49 50.63 -24.45
C ASP A 143 -11.64 51.77 -25.01
N LYS A 144 -10.91 52.47 -24.12
CA LYS A 144 -10.02 53.59 -24.46
C LYS A 144 -8.61 53.26 -24.04
N ILE A 145 -7.74 53.01 -25.02
CA ILE A 145 -6.32 52.69 -24.82
C ILE A 145 -5.43 53.54 -25.74
N SER A 146 -4.24 53.91 -25.26
CA SER A 146 -3.24 54.54 -26.12
C SER A 146 -2.77 53.57 -27.24
N LYS A 147 -2.56 54.10 -28.45
CA LYS A 147 -1.99 53.31 -29.57
C LYS A 147 -0.62 52.72 -29.21
N ARG A 148 0.13 53.44 -28.38
CA ARG A 148 1.45 53.04 -27.89
C ARG A 148 1.37 51.82 -26.97
N ALA A 149 0.47 51.79 -25.98
CA ALA A 149 0.24 50.62 -25.14
C ALA A 149 -0.20 49.38 -25.95
N ARG A 150 -1.08 49.56 -26.94
CA ARG A 150 -1.52 48.46 -27.83
C ARG A 150 -0.36 47.91 -28.66
N ASN A 151 0.48 48.77 -29.26
CA ASN A 151 1.61 48.33 -30.08
C ASN A 151 2.69 47.59 -29.27
N VAL A 152 2.90 47.97 -28.00
CA VAL A 152 3.88 47.33 -27.12
C VAL A 152 3.45 45.90 -26.73
N LEU A 153 2.15 45.69 -26.51
CA LEU A 153 1.62 44.40 -26.04
C LEU A 153 1.15 43.47 -27.16
N ALA A 154 0.72 43.99 -28.32
CA ALA A 154 0.21 43.20 -29.44
C ALA A 154 1.12 42.04 -29.90
N PRO A 155 2.48 42.17 -29.90
CA PRO A 155 3.36 41.07 -30.27
C PRO A 155 3.31 39.86 -29.34
N PHE A 156 2.84 40.02 -28.10
CA PHE A 156 2.84 38.97 -27.08
C PHE A 156 1.54 38.17 -27.02
N PHE A 157 0.43 38.72 -27.54
CA PHE A 157 -0.91 38.15 -27.38
C PHE A 157 -1.56 37.81 -28.72
N SER A 158 -2.33 36.72 -28.74
CA SER A 158 -3.11 36.28 -29.88
C SER A 158 -4.36 37.14 -30.09
N SER A 159 -5.05 36.94 -31.22
CA SER A 159 -6.39 37.47 -31.46
C SER A 159 -7.44 36.96 -30.45
N SER A 160 -7.18 35.83 -29.78
CA SER A 160 -7.99 35.29 -28.68
C SER A 160 -7.58 35.81 -27.30
N ASN A 161 -6.74 36.86 -27.25
CA ASN A 161 -6.23 37.48 -26.02
C ASN A 161 -5.45 36.52 -25.10
N SER A 162 -4.85 35.47 -25.66
CA SER A 162 -4.00 34.50 -24.93
C SER A 162 -2.53 34.74 -25.24
N LEU A 163 -1.62 34.45 -24.31
CA LEU A 163 -0.19 34.61 -24.52
C LEU A 163 0.32 33.66 -25.62
N LEU A 164 1.07 34.17 -26.60
CA LEU A 164 1.53 33.41 -27.77
C LEU A 164 2.75 32.53 -27.51
N ALA A 165 3.64 32.96 -26.62
CA ALA A 165 4.94 32.34 -26.39
C ALA A 165 5.06 31.81 -24.95
N ASP A 166 6.11 31.01 -24.72
CA ASP A 166 6.46 30.47 -23.41
C ASP A 166 6.44 31.56 -22.31
N PRO A 167 5.58 31.43 -21.28
CA PRO A 167 5.45 32.38 -20.18
C PRO A 167 6.79 32.74 -19.52
N THR A 168 7.70 31.77 -19.40
CA THR A 168 8.99 31.96 -18.73
C THR A 168 9.90 32.92 -19.49
N LYS A 169 9.71 33.10 -20.80
CA LYS A 169 10.50 34.00 -21.66
C LYS A 169 9.73 35.27 -22.01
N ALA A 170 8.44 35.12 -22.31
CA ALA A 170 7.58 36.19 -22.79
C ALA A 170 7.32 37.27 -21.73
N ILE A 171 7.00 36.90 -20.49
CA ILE A 171 6.70 37.88 -19.43
C ILE A 171 7.92 38.76 -19.11
N PRO A 172 9.14 38.23 -19.00
CA PRO A 172 10.32 39.06 -18.73
C PRO A 172 10.80 39.84 -19.95
N ALA A 173 10.55 39.37 -21.17
CA ALA A 173 10.73 40.19 -22.37
C ALA A 173 9.75 41.37 -22.38
N MET A 174 8.46 41.12 -22.13
CA MET A 174 7.42 42.13 -22.06
C MET A 174 7.71 43.19 -20.99
N LYS A 175 8.13 42.78 -19.79
CA LYS A 175 8.55 43.71 -18.73
C LYS A 175 9.72 44.60 -19.14
N ARG A 176 10.73 44.05 -19.83
CA ARG A 176 11.87 44.82 -20.35
C ARG A 176 11.42 45.86 -21.38
N THR A 177 10.53 45.48 -22.30
CA THR A 177 9.94 46.43 -23.25
C THR A 177 9.15 47.52 -22.53
N LEU A 178 8.27 47.15 -21.59
CA LEU A 178 7.48 48.12 -20.81
C LEU A 178 8.34 49.08 -19.99
N ALA A 179 9.49 48.63 -19.46
CA ALA A 179 10.40 49.47 -18.70
C ALA A 179 11.02 50.61 -19.53
N THR A 180 11.09 50.46 -20.86
CA THR A 180 11.60 51.50 -21.77
C THR A 180 10.53 52.52 -22.18
N GLU A 181 9.26 52.28 -21.83
CA GLU A 181 8.14 53.15 -22.20
C GLU A 181 7.91 54.30 -21.21
N PRO A 182 7.30 55.43 -21.62
CA PRO A 182 6.97 56.52 -20.72
C PRO A 182 6.08 56.10 -19.55
N ARG A 183 6.24 56.75 -18.39
CA ARG A 183 5.48 56.45 -17.16
C ARG A 183 3.96 56.45 -17.35
N GLN A 184 3.43 57.26 -18.27
CA GLN A 184 2.01 57.29 -18.64
C GLN A 184 1.54 55.95 -19.21
N VAL A 185 2.30 55.37 -20.16
CA VAL A 185 2.00 54.06 -20.76
C VAL A 185 2.14 52.94 -19.73
N GLN A 186 3.14 53.03 -18.85
CA GLN A 186 3.31 52.06 -17.76
C GLN A 186 2.11 52.07 -16.78
N GLN A 187 1.49 53.23 -16.53
CA GLN A 187 0.32 53.35 -15.65
C GLN A 187 -0.98 52.84 -16.29
N GLU A 188 -1.03 52.77 -17.62
CA GLU A 188 -2.15 52.18 -18.37
C GLU A 188 -2.17 50.65 -18.28
N ILE A 189 -1.05 50.00 -17.92
CA ILE A 189 -0.89 48.54 -17.99
C ILE A 189 -0.66 47.98 -16.58
N ARG A 190 -1.47 47.00 -16.18
CA ARG A 190 -1.30 46.26 -14.93
C ARG A 190 -1.06 44.78 -15.22
N ILE A 191 0.10 44.28 -14.80
CA ILE A 191 0.38 42.85 -14.73
C ILE A 191 -0.02 42.37 -13.33
N ALA A 192 -0.91 41.39 -13.27
CA ALA A 192 -1.39 40.80 -12.03
C ALA A 192 -0.23 40.14 -11.26
N ARG A 193 -0.24 40.27 -9.92
CA ARG A 193 0.85 39.74 -9.08
C ARG A 193 1.00 38.22 -9.17
N ASP A 194 -0.11 37.51 -9.35
CA ASP A 194 -0.12 36.05 -9.44
C ASP A 194 0.47 35.51 -10.75
N VAL A 195 0.57 36.33 -11.80
CA VAL A 195 1.32 35.99 -13.03
C VAL A 195 2.80 35.83 -12.72
N GLU A 196 3.37 36.74 -11.93
CA GLU A 196 4.80 36.73 -11.61
C GLU A 196 5.17 35.53 -10.76
N GLU A 197 4.36 35.27 -9.72
CA GLU A 197 4.52 34.11 -8.84
C GLU A 197 4.43 32.79 -9.62
N TRP A 198 3.44 32.68 -10.53
CA TRP A 198 3.29 31.50 -11.37
C TRP A 198 4.46 31.30 -12.35
N VAL A 199 4.93 32.36 -13.01
CA VAL A 199 6.08 32.29 -13.92
C VAL A 199 7.38 31.97 -13.16
N ALA A 200 7.55 32.51 -11.95
CA ALA A 200 8.69 32.18 -11.10
C ALA A 200 8.69 30.69 -10.74
N ASN A 201 7.54 30.12 -10.37
CA ASN A 201 7.41 28.69 -10.07
C ASN A 201 7.74 27.80 -11.29
N LEU A 202 7.29 28.18 -12.49
CA LEU A 202 7.63 27.45 -13.72
C LEU A 202 9.14 27.43 -13.99
N ARG A 203 9.80 28.59 -13.87
CA ARG A 203 11.25 28.72 -14.03
C ARG A 203 12.03 27.90 -13.01
N CYS A 204 11.60 27.96 -11.74
CA CYS A 204 12.19 27.20 -10.65
C CYS A 204 12.20 25.70 -10.97
N SER A 205 11.07 25.18 -11.47
CA SER A 205 10.94 23.79 -11.89
C SER A 205 11.91 23.40 -13.02
N GLU A 206 12.04 24.23 -14.07
CA GLU A 206 13.00 23.99 -15.16
C GLU A 206 14.47 24.03 -14.68
N GLU A 207 14.80 24.97 -13.80
CA GLU A 207 16.14 25.12 -13.23
C GLU A 207 16.52 23.89 -12.39
N HIS A 208 15.57 23.28 -11.69
CA HIS A 208 15.83 22.08 -10.89
C HIS A 208 16.12 20.85 -11.73
N LEU A 209 15.38 20.65 -12.83
CA LEU A 209 15.67 19.57 -13.78
C LEU A 209 17.08 19.71 -14.34
N ARG A 210 17.45 20.92 -14.79
CA ARG A 210 18.82 21.20 -15.28
C ARG A 210 19.89 21.03 -14.20
N ALA A 211 19.60 21.46 -12.97
CA ALA A 211 20.53 21.31 -11.85
C ALA A 211 20.78 19.84 -11.51
N LYS A 212 19.74 18.98 -11.58
CA LYS A 212 19.86 17.53 -11.39
C LYS A 212 20.71 16.90 -12.48
N GLU A 213 20.45 17.23 -13.75
CA GLU A 213 21.22 16.74 -14.89
C GLU A 213 22.69 17.15 -14.82
N GLY A 214 22.94 18.44 -14.52
CA GLY A 214 24.29 18.97 -14.34
C GLY A 214 25.03 18.30 -13.17
N PHE A 215 24.34 18.09 -12.05
CA PHE A 215 24.91 17.36 -10.91
C PHE A 215 25.29 15.92 -11.27
N LEU A 216 24.40 15.20 -11.97
CA LEU A 216 24.67 13.83 -12.40
C LEU A 216 25.82 13.75 -13.40
N GLN A 217 25.96 14.75 -14.27
CA GLN A 217 27.10 14.85 -15.18
C GLN A 217 28.40 15.11 -14.43
N ASP A 218 28.41 16.01 -13.44
CA ASP A 218 29.58 16.25 -12.59
C ASP A 218 30.01 14.99 -11.82
N VAL A 219 29.05 14.16 -11.40
CA VAL A 219 29.35 12.85 -10.77
C VAL A 219 29.98 11.89 -11.78
N LYS A 220 29.47 11.81 -13.00
CA LYS A 220 30.05 10.98 -14.09
C LYS A 220 31.46 11.44 -14.47
N ASP A 221 31.68 12.75 -14.50
CA ASP A 221 32.97 13.36 -14.81
C ASP A 221 33.99 13.25 -13.64
N GLY A 222 33.60 12.67 -12.50
CA GLY A 222 34.44 12.54 -11.31
C GLY A 222 34.68 13.85 -10.54
N LYS A 223 34.00 14.95 -10.91
CA LYS A 223 34.10 16.26 -10.23
C LYS A 223 33.36 16.27 -8.89
N ARG A 224 32.37 15.40 -8.73
CA ARG A 224 31.58 15.23 -7.49
C ARG A 224 31.43 13.77 -7.14
N THR A 225 31.20 13.48 -5.87
CA THR A 225 30.94 12.12 -5.37
C THR A 225 29.58 12.02 -4.71
N MET A 226 28.95 10.85 -4.81
CA MET A 226 27.75 10.50 -4.05
C MET A 226 28.06 10.06 -2.61
N ASN A 227 29.34 9.98 -2.23
CA ASN A 227 29.79 9.61 -0.89
C ASN A 227 29.95 10.85 0.02
N PHE A 228 28.89 11.63 0.19
CA PHE A 228 28.88 12.81 1.07
C PHE A 228 28.52 12.49 2.54
N LEU A 229 28.09 11.26 2.83
CA LEU A 229 27.84 10.78 4.19
C LEU A 229 29.05 10.03 4.75
N LEU A 230 29.07 9.82 6.08
CA LEU A 230 30.09 9.02 6.76
C LEU A 230 30.11 7.54 6.34
N HIS A 231 28.98 7.05 5.81
CA HIS A 231 28.84 5.71 5.28
C HIS A 231 28.31 5.76 3.84
N GLN A 232 28.72 4.78 3.04
CA GLN A 232 28.31 4.71 1.64
C GLN A 232 26.83 4.32 1.51
N LEU A 233 26.12 5.07 0.66
CA LEU A 233 24.73 4.78 0.30
C LEU A 233 24.66 3.73 -0.81
N TYR A 234 23.67 2.86 -0.73
CA TYR A 234 23.35 1.94 -1.82
C TYR A 234 22.79 2.68 -3.04
N ALA A 235 22.87 2.07 -4.22
CA ALA A 235 22.43 2.68 -5.48
C ALA A 235 20.98 3.20 -5.42
N TYR A 236 20.02 2.41 -4.93
CA TYR A 236 18.65 2.91 -4.77
C TYR A 236 18.58 4.03 -3.71
N GLN A 237 19.34 3.97 -2.63
CA GLN A 237 19.32 5.05 -1.64
C GLN A 237 19.84 6.36 -2.22
N GLN A 238 20.85 6.30 -3.10
CA GLN A 238 21.34 7.45 -3.85
C GLN A 238 20.24 8.04 -4.75
N GLU A 239 19.49 7.20 -5.46
CA GLU A 239 18.33 7.65 -6.24
C GLU A 239 17.29 8.35 -5.36
N GLY A 240 17.01 7.82 -4.17
CA GLY A 240 16.06 8.44 -3.25
C GLY A 240 16.57 9.76 -2.65
N VAL A 241 17.87 9.88 -2.39
CA VAL A 241 18.49 11.17 -2.05
C VAL A 241 18.29 12.18 -3.18
N LEU A 242 18.56 11.79 -4.42
CA LEU A 242 18.41 12.67 -5.58
C LEU A 242 16.94 13.06 -5.80
N HIS A 243 16.01 12.14 -5.59
CA HIS A 243 14.57 12.44 -5.64
C HIS A 243 14.18 13.52 -4.63
N LEU A 244 14.59 13.36 -3.37
CA LEU A 244 14.30 14.35 -2.32
C LEU A 244 15.00 15.70 -2.57
N ALA A 245 16.29 15.69 -2.89
CA ALA A 245 17.07 16.92 -3.03
C ALA A 245 16.63 17.77 -4.23
N PHE A 246 16.30 17.15 -5.37
CA PHE A 246 15.93 17.87 -6.59
C PHE A 246 14.43 18.00 -6.82
N GLY A 247 13.60 17.23 -6.09
CA GLY A 247 12.14 17.32 -6.18
C GLY A 247 11.51 18.35 -5.25
N GLU A 248 12.31 19.13 -4.49
CA GLU A 248 11.92 20.14 -3.48
C GLU A 248 10.95 19.65 -2.40
N ARG A 249 9.69 19.42 -2.80
CA ARG A 249 8.60 18.91 -2.00
C ARG A 249 8.23 17.52 -2.53
N SER A 250 8.78 16.49 -1.90
CA SER A 250 8.74 15.11 -2.40
C SER A 250 8.28 14.10 -1.36
N LEU A 251 7.60 13.06 -1.84
CA LEU A 251 7.15 11.89 -1.08
C LEU A 251 8.09 10.72 -1.33
N LEU A 252 8.72 10.22 -0.28
CA LEU A 252 9.43 8.95 -0.27
C LEU A 252 8.56 7.89 0.41
N ALA A 253 7.93 7.07 -0.42
CA ALA A 253 6.99 6.03 -0.04
C ALA A 253 7.58 4.61 -0.12
N ASP A 254 8.91 4.49 -0.06
CA ASP A 254 9.63 3.21 0.03
C ASP A 254 9.09 2.31 1.14
N ASP A 255 9.15 0.99 0.93
CA ASP A 255 8.80 0.02 1.94
C ASP A 255 9.58 0.19 3.26
N MET A 256 9.00 -0.34 4.32
CA MET A 256 9.55 -0.26 5.67
C MET A 256 10.90 -0.97 5.77
N GLY A 257 11.94 -0.28 6.27
CA GLY A 257 13.27 -0.88 6.45
C GLY A 257 14.25 -0.65 5.30
N LEU A 258 13.85 0.04 4.21
CA LEU A 258 14.74 0.41 3.11
C LEU A 258 15.65 1.64 3.40
N GLY A 259 15.58 2.20 4.61
CA GLY A 259 16.44 3.31 5.04
C GLY A 259 15.95 4.69 4.61
N LYS A 260 14.64 4.98 4.70
CA LYS A 260 14.10 6.32 4.41
C LYS A 260 14.77 7.44 5.21
N THR A 261 15.08 7.19 6.48
CA THR A 261 15.78 8.15 7.35
C THR A 261 17.15 8.53 6.80
N VAL A 262 17.98 7.54 6.40
CA VAL A 262 19.32 7.82 5.86
C VAL A 262 19.25 8.54 4.52
N GLN A 263 18.25 8.22 3.68
CA GLN A 263 18.02 8.94 2.42
C GLN A 263 17.63 10.41 2.66
N ALA A 264 16.78 10.67 3.65
CA ALA A 264 16.39 12.04 4.00
C ALA A 264 17.56 12.84 4.60
N VAL A 265 18.33 12.25 5.50
CA VAL A 265 19.57 12.85 6.04
C VAL A 265 20.58 13.12 4.93
N GLY A 266 20.73 12.19 4.00
CA GLY A 266 21.60 12.35 2.83
C GLY A 266 21.16 13.49 1.92
N ALA A 267 19.86 13.65 1.67
CA ALA A 267 19.34 14.77 0.90
C ALA A 267 19.60 16.12 1.60
N CYS A 268 19.49 16.18 2.94
CA CYS A 268 19.84 17.38 3.69
C CYS A 268 21.33 17.72 3.61
N GLU A 269 22.22 16.74 3.74
CA GLU A 269 23.67 16.96 3.61
C GLU A 269 24.03 17.40 2.19
N LEU A 270 23.43 16.79 1.17
CA LEU A 270 23.61 17.22 -0.22
C LEU A 270 23.15 18.68 -0.40
N LEU A 271 21.93 19.02 0.03
CA LEU A 271 21.40 20.38 -0.09
C LEU A 271 22.19 21.42 0.71
N ARG A 272 22.80 21.04 1.84
CA ARG A 272 23.75 21.88 2.56
C ARG A 272 24.93 22.28 1.67
N GLN A 273 25.48 21.32 0.91
CA GLN A 273 26.64 21.54 0.04
C GLN A 273 26.28 22.32 -1.23
N ILE A 274 25.12 22.05 -1.85
CA ILE A 274 24.77 22.62 -3.15
C ILE A 274 23.85 23.85 -3.09
N ARG A 275 23.14 24.07 -1.97
CA ARG A 275 22.11 25.12 -1.83
C ARG A 275 22.21 25.91 -0.51
N ASN A 276 23.29 25.72 0.26
CA ASN A 276 23.53 26.41 1.54
C ASN A 276 22.33 26.33 2.51
N VAL A 277 21.69 25.16 2.57
CA VAL A 277 20.69 24.85 3.61
C VAL A 277 21.36 24.87 4.98
N GLU A 278 20.72 25.48 5.97
CA GLU A 278 21.27 25.61 7.33
C GLU A 278 20.36 25.01 8.40
N ARG A 279 19.04 25.00 8.18
CA ARG A 279 18.04 24.65 9.21
C ARG A 279 17.03 23.63 8.70
N VAL A 280 17.03 22.45 9.32
CA VAL A 280 16.13 21.34 9.00
C VAL A 280 15.22 21.04 10.18
N LEU A 281 13.91 21.11 9.96
CA LEU A 281 12.90 20.71 10.93
C LEU A 281 12.43 19.29 10.64
N VAL A 282 12.69 18.35 11.54
CA VAL A 282 12.14 16.99 11.49
C VAL A 282 10.93 16.90 12.42
N VAL A 283 9.80 16.46 11.87
CA VAL A 283 8.56 16.19 12.59
C VAL A 283 8.32 14.69 12.56
N CYS A 284 8.50 14.03 13.70
CA CYS A 284 8.38 12.58 13.83
C CYS A 284 7.53 12.21 15.06
N PRO A 285 7.03 10.97 15.19
CA PRO A 285 6.47 10.49 16.44
C PRO A 285 7.42 10.67 17.63
N VAL A 286 6.87 10.83 18.83
CA VAL A 286 7.65 11.05 20.07
C VAL A 286 8.70 9.97 20.30
N SER A 287 8.37 8.72 19.97
CA SER A 287 9.26 7.56 20.09
C SER A 287 10.49 7.65 19.20
N LEU A 288 10.46 8.43 18.10
CA LEU A 288 11.49 8.41 17.07
C LEU A 288 12.53 9.52 17.19
N LYS A 289 12.31 10.50 18.08
CA LYS A 289 13.24 11.63 18.22
C LYS A 289 14.66 11.18 18.57
N ALA A 290 14.78 10.22 19.47
CA ALA A 290 16.07 9.67 19.90
C ALA A 290 16.74 8.85 18.78
N GLU A 291 15.96 8.10 18.00
CA GLU A 291 16.46 7.34 16.85
C GLU A 291 16.94 8.29 15.75
N TRP A 292 16.19 9.34 15.44
CA TRP A 292 16.61 10.36 14.48
C TRP A 292 17.93 11.02 14.90
N GLU A 293 18.08 11.37 16.17
CA GLU A 293 19.33 11.92 16.71
C GLU A 293 20.52 10.95 16.54
N GLU A 294 20.32 9.66 16.84
CA GLU A 294 21.33 8.61 16.67
C GLU A 294 21.70 8.39 15.20
N GLN A 295 20.71 8.32 14.29
CA GLN A 295 20.92 8.14 12.86
C GLN A 295 21.64 9.35 12.24
N ILE A 296 21.28 10.58 12.64
CA ILE A 296 21.97 11.79 12.18
C ILE A 296 23.44 11.75 12.61
N ALA A 297 23.73 11.42 13.87
CA ALA A 297 25.09 11.32 14.38
C ALA A 297 25.90 10.19 13.72
N LYS A 298 25.24 9.09 13.35
CA LYS A 298 25.87 7.96 12.64
C LYS A 298 26.29 8.33 11.22
N PHE A 299 25.44 9.04 10.48
CA PHE A 299 25.66 9.30 9.06
C PHE A 299 26.29 10.67 8.75
N THR A 300 26.22 11.62 9.68
CA THR A 300 26.72 12.99 9.48
C THR A 300 27.43 13.53 10.71
N LYS A 301 28.25 14.57 10.54
CA LYS A 301 28.86 15.34 11.64
C LYS A 301 28.01 16.54 12.07
N LEU A 302 26.77 16.65 11.57
CA LEU A 302 25.93 17.83 11.76
C LEU A 302 25.22 17.79 13.13
N PRO A 303 25.09 18.94 13.81
CA PRO A 303 24.42 18.98 15.10
C PRO A 303 22.92 18.76 14.96
N ALA A 304 22.39 17.88 15.81
CA ALA A 304 20.96 17.65 15.98
C ALA A 304 20.50 18.06 17.37
N ARG A 305 19.25 18.55 17.46
CA ARG A 305 18.67 19.00 18.70
C ARG A 305 17.24 18.52 18.88
N ILE A 306 17.00 17.79 19.96
CA ILE A 306 15.66 17.39 20.38
C ILE A 306 14.94 18.58 21.03
N ILE A 307 13.76 18.95 20.53
CA ILE A 307 12.93 20.00 21.12
C ILE A 307 11.96 19.42 22.14
N TRP A 308 12.06 19.87 23.39
CA TRP A 308 11.26 19.36 24.50
C TRP A 308 11.01 20.43 25.58
N GLY A 309 10.18 20.09 26.57
CA GLY A 309 9.88 20.97 27.69
C GLY A 309 8.75 21.98 27.42
N PRO A 310 8.50 22.90 28.36
CA PRO A 310 7.43 23.90 28.26
C PRO A 310 7.73 24.94 27.16
N ARG A 311 6.72 25.72 26.76
CA ARG A 311 6.81 26.66 25.62
C ARG A 311 8.01 27.61 25.73
N ALA A 312 8.28 28.16 26.92
CA ALA A 312 9.40 29.08 27.13
C ALA A 312 10.77 28.44 26.84
N ALA A 313 10.97 27.18 27.27
CA ALA A 313 12.18 26.43 26.99
C ALA A 313 12.31 26.14 25.48
N ARG A 314 11.24 25.67 24.83
CA ARG A 314 11.22 25.41 23.39
C ARG A 314 11.54 26.66 22.56
N LEU A 315 10.99 27.80 22.95
CA LEU A 315 11.25 29.08 22.29
C LEU A 315 12.73 29.49 22.35
N LYS A 316 13.41 29.21 23.48
CA LYS A 316 14.86 29.39 23.60
C LYS A 316 15.59 28.45 22.64
N MET A 317 15.21 27.17 22.62
CA MET A 317 15.84 26.15 21.77
C MET A 317 15.72 26.44 20.28
N TYR A 318 14.59 27.01 19.82
CA TYR A 318 14.40 27.45 18.42
C TYR A 318 15.32 28.61 18.01
N ARG A 319 15.89 29.35 18.95
CA ARG A 319 16.79 30.49 18.67
C ARG A 319 18.27 30.11 18.64
N GLU A 320 18.65 29.04 19.32
CA GLU A 320 20.06 28.64 19.35
C GLU A 320 20.39 27.76 18.14
N SER A 321 21.59 27.97 17.59
CA SER A 321 22.01 27.37 16.32
C SER A 321 22.17 25.84 16.43
N SER A 322 21.55 25.15 15.49
CA SER A 322 21.62 23.71 15.23
C SER A 322 21.25 23.48 13.76
N PHE A 323 21.70 22.39 13.16
CA PHE A 323 21.31 22.06 11.79
C PHE A 323 19.98 21.32 11.77
N PHE A 324 19.85 20.27 12.58
CA PHE A 324 18.60 19.52 12.72
C PHE A 324 17.84 19.89 14.01
N TYR A 325 16.52 20.04 13.90
CA TYR A 325 15.58 20.29 15.00
C TYR A 325 14.51 19.20 15.02
N LEU A 326 14.41 18.43 16.11
CA LEU A 326 13.55 17.25 16.20
C LEU A 326 12.30 17.54 17.06
N CYS A 327 11.16 17.66 16.39
CA CYS A 327 9.85 17.98 16.96
C CYS A 327 8.86 16.81 16.80
N ASN A 328 7.81 16.79 17.62
CA ASN A 328 6.68 15.87 17.41
C ASN A 328 5.47 16.60 16.81
N TYR A 329 4.56 15.82 16.22
CA TYR A 329 3.36 16.33 15.57
C TYR A 329 2.47 17.18 16.50
N GLU A 330 2.36 16.80 17.78
CA GLU A 330 1.54 17.49 18.75
C GLU A 330 2.10 18.88 19.11
N GLN A 331 3.42 19.03 19.15
CA GLN A 331 4.12 20.30 19.41
C GLN A 331 3.90 21.33 18.30
N ILE A 332 3.81 20.90 17.04
CA ILE A 332 3.59 21.81 15.89
C ILE A 332 2.32 22.64 16.09
N ARG A 333 1.27 22.06 16.68
CA ARG A 333 0.00 22.76 16.91
C ARG A 333 0.14 24.02 17.77
N SER A 334 1.00 24.00 18.79
CA SER A 334 1.18 25.13 19.70
C SER A 334 2.26 26.10 19.22
N ASP A 335 3.22 25.60 18.44
CA ASP A 335 4.48 26.29 18.16
C ASP A 335 4.58 26.80 16.71
N ILE A 336 3.59 26.51 15.85
CA ILE A 336 3.61 26.84 14.41
C ILE A 336 4.05 28.28 14.11
N ALA A 337 3.50 29.27 14.83
CA ALA A 337 3.82 30.67 14.61
C ALA A 337 5.29 31.00 14.96
N ASP A 338 5.82 30.36 16.00
CA ASP A 338 7.21 30.53 16.42
C ASP A 338 8.16 29.77 15.51
N ILE A 339 7.77 28.58 15.05
CA ILE A 339 8.54 27.79 14.08
C ILE A 339 8.70 28.56 12.77
N ASN A 340 7.61 29.06 12.18
CA ASN A 340 7.70 29.77 10.90
C ASN A 340 8.46 31.10 11.01
N ARG A 341 8.36 31.80 12.15
CA ARG A 341 8.95 33.14 12.30
C ARG A 341 10.39 33.11 12.82
N ILE A 342 10.68 32.25 13.79
CA ILE A 342 11.96 32.24 14.52
C ILE A 342 12.88 31.19 13.92
N LEU A 343 12.41 29.94 13.84
CA LEU A 343 13.22 28.86 13.28
C LEU A 343 13.36 29.04 11.77
N ALA A 344 12.27 29.35 11.06
CA ALA A 344 12.18 29.53 9.62
C ALA A 344 12.97 28.46 8.85
N PRO A 345 12.56 27.17 8.95
CA PRO A 345 13.33 26.05 8.43
C PRO A 345 13.42 26.06 6.90
N ASP A 346 14.60 25.73 6.37
CA ASP A 346 14.84 25.62 4.93
C ASP A 346 14.33 24.28 4.38
N ILE A 347 14.27 23.24 5.23
CA ILE A 347 13.68 21.93 4.93
C ILE A 347 12.76 21.49 6.06
N ILE A 348 11.58 20.97 5.70
CA ILE A 348 10.70 20.23 6.63
C ILE A 348 10.72 18.74 6.27
N ILE A 349 10.95 17.87 7.25
CA ILE A 349 10.83 16.42 7.09
C ILE A 349 9.64 15.94 7.93
N LEU A 350 8.66 15.28 7.30
CA LEU A 350 7.56 14.61 7.97
C LEU A 350 7.81 13.10 7.94
N ASP A 351 8.14 12.53 9.09
CA ASP A 351 8.31 11.08 9.23
C ASP A 351 7.02 10.43 9.73
N GLU A 352 6.75 9.20 9.27
CA GLU A 352 5.49 8.48 9.51
C GLU A 352 4.26 9.35 9.18
N ALA A 353 4.24 9.88 7.96
CA ALA A 353 3.26 10.86 7.48
C ALA A 353 1.81 10.35 7.45
N GLN A 354 1.55 9.06 7.67
CA GLN A 354 0.20 8.55 7.94
C GLN A 354 -0.46 9.24 9.17
N ARG A 355 0.33 9.89 10.04
CA ARG A 355 -0.17 10.74 11.13
C ARG A 355 -1.03 11.92 10.64
N ILE A 356 -0.83 12.40 9.40
CA ILE A 356 -1.61 13.50 8.81
C ILE A 356 -2.62 13.03 7.77
N LYS A 357 -2.94 11.72 7.72
CA LYS A 357 -3.89 11.15 6.75
C LYS A 357 -5.29 11.77 6.81
N ASN A 358 -5.74 12.15 8.01
CA ASN A 358 -7.02 12.82 8.19
C ASN A 358 -6.85 14.35 8.19
N TRP A 359 -7.21 14.97 7.06
CA TRP A 359 -7.14 16.42 6.83
C TRP A 359 -7.95 17.26 7.82
N GLN A 360 -8.99 16.69 8.45
CA GLN A 360 -9.85 17.43 9.38
C GLN A 360 -9.20 17.65 10.74
N THR A 361 -8.19 16.86 11.07
CA THR A 361 -7.55 16.92 12.39
C THR A 361 -6.85 18.26 12.61
N LYS A 362 -6.88 18.77 13.84
CA LYS A 362 -6.17 20.01 14.22
C LYS A 362 -4.67 19.89 13.96
N THR A 363 -4.11 18.68 14.11
CA THR A 363 -2.70 18.38 13.83
C THR A 363 -2.38 18.52 12.35
N ALA A 364 -3.13 17.87 11.45
CA ALA A 364 -2.90 17.97 10.01
C ALA A 364 -3.01 19.43 9.52
N LYS A 365 -4.01 20.17 10.03
CA LYS A 365 -4.18 21.60 9.72
C LYS A 365 -2.98 22.45 10.17
N ALA A 366 -2.41 22.17 11.34
CA ALA A 366 -1.24 22.91 11.83
C ALA A 366 0.03 22.56 11.04
N VAL A 367 0.26 21.28 10.74
CA VAL A 367 1.41 20.85 9.93
C VAL A 367 1.38 21.46 8.53
N LYS A 368 0.19 21.54 7.91
CA LYS A 368 0.00 22.18 6.59
C LYS A 368 0.24 23.69 6.56
N GLN A 369 0.38 24.34 7.72
CA GLN A 369 0.74 25.75 7.82
C GLN A 369 2.25 25.98 7.93
N LEU A 370 3.05 24.91 8.06
CA LEU A 370 4.51 25.04 8.04
C LEU A 370 4.95 25.51 6.66
N SER A 371 5.79 26.54 6.63
CA SER A 371 6.30 27.14 5.41
C SER A 371 7.79 26.85 5.27
N SER A 372 8.17 26.25 4.14
CA SER A 372 9.56 25.95 3.80
C SER A 372 9.65 25.67 2.29
N PRO A 373 10.74 26.05 1.61
CA PRO A 373 10.96 25.70 0.21
C PRO A 373 10.96 24.18 0.00
N TYR A 374 11.66 23.44 0.87
CA TYR A 374 11.77 21.99 0.78
C TYR A 374 10.86 21.27 1.77
N ALA A 375 10.25 20.16 1.35
CA ALA A 375 9.45 19.30 2.20
C ALA A 375 9.62 17.83 1.84
N PHE A 376 10.14 17.02 2.75
CA PHE A 376 10.31 15.58 2.56
C PHE A 376 9.27 14.84 3.37
N VAL A 377 8.38 14.11 2.71
CA VAL A 377 7.38 13.29 3.36
C VAL A 377 7.82 11.84 3.29
N LEU A 378 7.98 11.20 4.44
CA LEU A 378 8.44 9.82 4.56
C LEU A 378 7.31 8.96 5.11
N THR A 379 6.96 7.89 4.41
CA THR A 379 5.96 6.92 4.87
C THR A 379 6.26 5.54 4.29
N GLY A 380 6.06 4.47 5.07
CA GLY A 380 6.10 3.10 4.54
C GLY A 380 4.77 2.62 3.99
N THR A 381 3.68 3.33 4.30
CA THR A 381 2.31 2.94 3.97
C THR A 381 1.53 4.21 3.61
N PRO A 382 1.78 4.78 2.42
CA PRO A 382 1.10 6.00 1.96
C PRO A 382 -0.42 5.85 1.84
N LEU A 383 -0.92 4.62 1.65
CA LEU A 383 -2.33 4.29 1.52
C LEU A 383 -2.66 3.07 2.40
N GLU A 384 -3.53 3.24 3.40
CA GLU A 384 -3.96 2.12 4.26
C GLU A 384 -5.38 1.67 3.92
N ASN A 385 -6.30 2.60 3.74
CA ASN A 385 -7.73 2.27 3.65
C ASN A 385 -8.49 3.01 2.56
N ARG A 386 -8.12 4.25 2.22
CA ARG A 386 -8.89 5.07 1.28
C ARG A 386 -8.01 6.10 0.55
N ILE A 387 -8.35 6.40 -0.70
CA ILE A 387 -7.59 7.35 -1.54
C ILE A 387 -7.58 8.81 -1.03
N ASP A 388 -8.49 9.19 -0.14
CA ASP A 388 -8.46 10.51 0.53
C ASP A 388 -7.31 10.63 1.55
N GLU A 389 -6.69 9.52 1.97
CA GLU A 389 -5.47 9.54 2.77
C GLU A 389 -4.28 10.11 1.96
N ILE A 390 -4.17 9.73 0.68
CA ILE A 390 -3.11 10.27 -0.20
C ILE A 390 -3.38 11.73 -0.57
N TYR A 391 -4.65 12.14 -0.73
CA TYR A 391 -5.00 13.56 -0.92
C TYR A 391 -4.42 14.43 0.20
N SER A 392 -4.58 14.02 1.46
CA SER A 392 -4.12 14.83 2.59
C SER A 392 -2.60 15.00 2.62
N ILE A 393 -1.86 13.97 2.19
CA ILE A 393 -0.41 13.99 2.09
C ILE A 393 0.04 14.86 0.92
N VAL A 394 -0.55 14.67 -0.26
CA VAL A 394 -0.19 15.42 -1.47
C VAL A 394 -0.57 16.89 -1.37
N GLU A 395 -1.67 17.24 -0.69
CA GLU A 395 -2.02 18.64 -0.40
C GLU A 395 -0.94 19.37 0.42
N PHE A 396 -0.18 18.65 1.26
CA PHE A 396 0.96 19.24 1.95
C PHE A 396 2.16 19.47 1.02
N LEU A 397 2.37 18.61 0.02
CA LEU A 397 3.46 18.71 -0.93
C LEU A 397 3.17 19.80 -1.96
N ASP A 398 2.09 19.65 -2.72
CA ASP A 398 1.61 20.64 -3.65
C ASP A 398 0.08 20.56 -3.77
N PRO A 399 -0.65 21.57 -3.24
CA PRO A 399 -2.11 21.60 -3.30
C PRO A 399 -2.67 21.82 -4.72
N ASN A 400 -1.83 22.15 -5.71
CA ASN A 400 -2.26 22.27 -7.11
C ASN A 400 -2.44 20.92 -7.82
N ILE A 401 -1.83 19.83 -7.33
CA ILE A 401 -1.88 18.51 -7.98
C ILE A 401 -3.31 17.97 -8.07
N PHE A 402 -4.05 18.06 -6.96
CA PHE A 402 -5.44 17.59 -6.88
C PHE A 402 -6.48 18.70 -6.77
N GLY A 403 -6.03 19.93 -6.54
CA GLY A 403 -6.92 21.03 -6.22
C GLY A 403 -7.66 20.81 -4.89
N PRO A 404 -8.81 21.46 -4.67
CA PRO A 404 -9.59 21.30 -3.45
C PRO A 404 -10.29 19.95 -3.38
N LEU A 405 -10.50 19.47 -2.16
CA LEU A 405 -11.12 18.18 -1.86
C LEU A 405 -12.44 17.90 -2.61
N PHE A 406 -13.27 18.91 -2.87
CA PHE A 406 -14.52 18.69 -3.61
C PHE A 406 -14.28 18.26 -5.07
N ARG A 407 -13.21 18.76 -5.72
CA ARG A 407 -12.82 18.34 -7.07
C ARG A 407 -12.24 16.94 -7.04
N PHE A 408 -11.32 16.68 -6.12
CA PHE A 408 -10.76 15.35 -5.88
C PHE A 408 -11.88 14.31 -5.69
N ASN A 409 -12.89 14.63 -4.85
CA ASN A 409 -14.01 13.74 -4.62
C ASN A 409 -14.84 13.48 -5.89
N ARG A 410 -15.14 14.51 -6.69
CA ARG A 410 -15.88 14.32 -7.96
C ARG A 410 -15.10 13.55 -9.01
N GLU A 411 -13.78 13.70 -9.02
CA GLU A 411 -12.88 13.15 -10.03
C GLU A 411 -12.54 11.69 -9.78
N PHE A 412 -12.31 11.31 -8.53
CA PHE A 412 -11.81 9.97 -8.18
C PHE A 412 -12.81 9.08 -7.44
N TYR A 413 -13.95 9.61 -6.98
CA TYR A 413 -15.03 8.80 -6.43
C TYR A 413 -16.21 8.67 -7.39
N GLU A 414 -16.77 7.47 -7.40
CA GLU A 414 -18.14 7.25 -7.85
C GLU A 414 -19.09 7.56 -6.69
N LEU A 415 -20.10 8.39 -6.94
CA LEU A 415 -21.04 8.85 -5.93
C LEU A 415 -22.43 8.26 -6.18
N ASP A 416 -23.07 7.77 -5.12
CA ASP A 416 -24.47 7.32 -5.17
C ASP A 416 -25.46 8.50 -5.39
N GLU A 417 -26.75 8.18 -5.52
CA GLU A 417 -27.81 9.18 -5.70
C GLU A 417 -27.88 10.22 -4.56
N LYS A 418 -27.40 9.85 -3.36
CA LYS A 418 -27.36 10.69 -2.16
C LYS A 418 -26.04 11.45 -2.02
N GLY A 419 -25.13 11.34 -2.99
CA GLY A 419 -23.84 12.01 -3.01
C GLY A 419 -22.82 11.42 -2.04
N ARG A 420 -22.94 10.13 -1.71
CA ARG A 420 -21.99 9.37 -0.87
C ARG A 420 -21.07 8.53 -1.75
N PRO A 421 -19.82 8.31 -1.33
CA PRO A 421 -18.90 7.51 -2.12
C PRO A 421 -19.36 6.05 -2.16
N ALA A 422 -19.43 5.47 -3.36
CA ALA A 422 -19.85 4.10 -3.66
C ALA A 422 -18.74 3.28 -4.34
N GLY A 423 -17.86 3.93 -5.08
CA GLY A 423 -16.78 3.31 -5.87
C GLY A 423 -15.61 4.26 -6.09
N TYR A 424 -14.57 3.77 -6.74
CA TYR A 424 -13.45 4.57 -7.24
C TYR A 424 -13.51 4.65 -8.76
N LYS A 425 -13.01 5.76 -9.33
CA LYS A 425 -12.84 5.92 -10.77
C LYS A 425 -11.57 6.72 -11.07
N ASN A 426 -11.10 6.70 -12.31
CA ASN A 426 -9.95 7.46 -12.79
C ASN A 426 -8.64 7.23 -11.98
N LEU A 427 -8.43 6.02 -11.46
CA LEU A 427 -7.26 5.70 -10.63
C LEU A 427 -5.92 5.81 -11.41
N GLU A 428 -5.93 5.53 -12.71
CA GLU A 428 -4.76 5.72 -13.59
C GLU A 428 -4.31 7.19 -13.63
N ASP A 429 -5.28 8.11 -13.72
CA ASP A 429 -4.99 9.54 -13.70
C ASP A 429 -4.48 10.00 -12.34
N LEU A 430 -5.03 9.44 -11.25
CA LEU A 430 -4.53 9.67 -9.90
C LEU A 430 -3.05 9.25 -9.79
N HIS A 431 -2.70 8.05 -10.25
CA HIS A 431 -1.33 7.57 -10.27
C HIS A 431 -0.40 8.47 -11.09
N ARG A 432 -0.83 8.84 -12.32
CA ARG A 432 -0.09 9.73 -13.23
C ARG A 432 0.24 11.08 -12.58
N ARG A 433 -0.68 11.66 -11.81
CA ARG A 433 -0.49 12.95 -11.13
C ARG A 433 0.44 12.86 -9.92
N ILE A 434 0.48 11.74 -9.22
CA ILE A 434 1.33 11.54 -8.03
C ILE A 434 2.77 11.17 -8.41
N ARG A 435 2.95 10.41 -9.49
CA ARG A 435 4.24 9.85 -9.91
C ARG A 435 5.42 10.86 -9.91
N PRO A 436 5.27 12.14 -10.34
CA PRO A 436 6.39 13.08 -10.34
C PRO A 436 6.89 13.46 -8.95
N VAL A 437 6.01 13.46 -7.95
CA VAL A 437 6.35 13.85 -6.57
C VAL A 437 6.62 12.65 -5.65
N MET A 438 6.29 11.43 -6.09
CA MET A 438 6.41 10.22 -5.28
C MET A 438 7.43 9.24 -5.84
N LEU A 439 8.34 8.79 -4.97
CA LEU A 439 9.19 7.62 -5.21
C LEU A 439 8.75 6.50 -4.26
N ARG A 440 8.41 5.34 -4.82
CA ARG A 440 8.05 4.13 -4.07
C ARG A 440 8.81 2.96 -4.65
N ARG A 441 9.51 2.22 -3.79
CA ARG A 441 10.17 0.95 -4.11
C ARG A 441 9.78 -0.09 -3.09
N ARG A 442 9.60 -1.31 -3.57
CA ARG A 442 9.24 -2.44 -2.72
C ARG A 442 10.46 -3.21 -2.26
N LYS A 443 10.32 -4.02 -1.21
CA LYS A 443 11.38 -4.91 -0.76
C LYS A 443 11.75 -5.98 -1.78
N ASP A 444 10.76 -6.54 -2.49
CA ASP A 444 10.94 -7.53 -3.57
C ASP A 444 11.77 -6.96 -4.74
N GLU A 445 11.62 -5.65 -5.02
CA GLU A 445 12.39 -4.96 -6.07
C GLU A 445 13.85 -4.68 -5.68
N VAL A 446 14.21 -4.89 -4.40
CA VAL A 446 15.56 -4.71 -3.86
C VAL A 446 16.04 -5.94 -3.08
N GLU A 447 15.39 -7.09 -3.29
CA GLU A 447 15.50 -8.33 -2.50
C GLU A 447 16.89 -8.97 -2.57
N ASP A 448 17.65 -8.70 -3.63
CA ASP A 448 19.06 -9.11 -3.81
C ASP A 448 20.03 -8.57 -2.73
N GLN A 449 19.54 -7.80 -1.74
CA GLN A 449 20.33 -7.14 -0.69
C GLN A 449 19.77 -7.31 0.74
N LEU A 450 18.75 -8.15 0.96
CA LEU A 450 18.14 -8.38 2.28
C LEU A 450 18.27 -9.85 2.73
N PRO A 451 18.44 -10.16 4.03
CA PRO A 451 18.46 -11.53 4.51
C PRO A 451 17.07 -12.18 4.39
N GLY A 452 17.04 -13.49 4.19
CA GLY A 452 15.79 -14.26 4.06
C GLY A 452 14.86 -14.11 5.27
N ARG A 453 13.55 -14.16 5.02
CA ARG A 453 12.48 -14.12 6.04
C ARG A 453 11.68 -15.42 5.99
N THR A 454 11.50 -16.07 7.14
CA THR A 454 10.53 -17.16 7.30
C THR A 454 9.34 -16.66 8.11
N VAL A 455 8.12 -17.03 7.70
CA VAL A 455 6.89 -16.69 8.43
C VAL A 455 6.21 -17.99 8.81
N ASN A 456 6.17 -18.27 10.11
CA ASN A 456 5.56 -19.47 10.68
C ASN A 456 4.32 -19.06 11.47
N ASN A 457 3.18 -19.68 11.18
CA ASN A 457 1.95 -19.50 11.94
C ASN A 457 1.73 -20.75 12.79
N TYR A 458 1.65 -20.58 14.11
CA TYR A 458 1.37 -21.64 15.06
C TYR A 458 -0.08 -21.49 15.52
N PHE A 459 -0.83 -22.56 15.33
CA PHE A 459 -2.23 -22.61 15.68
C PHE A 459 -2.38 -23.17 17.10
N VAL A 460 -3.05 -22.42 17.96
CA VAL A 460 -3.20 -22.75 19.37
C VAL A 460 -4.68 -22.87 19.71
N ALA A 461 -5.10 -24.05 20.16
CA ALA A 461 -6.48 -24.30 20.58
C ALA A 461 -6.82 -23.55 21.88
N MET A 462 -8.06 -23.05 21.99
CA MET A 462 -8.56 -22.49 23.24
C MET A 462 -8.75 -23.58 24.30
N GLU A 463 -8.55 -23.22 25.56
CA GLU A 463 -8.95 -24.06 26.69
C GLU A 463 -10.47 -23.98 26.91
N THR A 464 -11.06 -24.96 27.61
CA THR A 464 -12.51 -25.08 27.81
C THR A 464 -13.15 -23.81 28.36
N GLU A 465 -12.61 -23.23 29.43
CA GLU A 465 -13.14 -22.00 30.05
C GLU A 465 -13.03 -20.78 29.12
N GLN A 466 -11.90 -20.66 28.41
CA GLN A 466 -11.70 -19.61 27.40
C GLN A 466 -12.70 -19.74 26.25
N ARG A 467 -12.94 -20.96 25.77
CA ARG A 467 -13.90 -21.28 24.70
C ARG A 467 -15.33 -20.94 25.11
N LEU A 468 -15.74 -21.26 26.35
CA LEU A 468 -17.07 -20.93 26.87
C LEU A 468 -17.31 -19.42 26.89
N ARG A 469 -16.35 -18.64 27.43
CA ARG A 469 -16.42 -17.18 27.44
C ARG A 469 -16.44 -16.59 26.03
N TYR A 470 -15.65 -17.15 25.12
CA TYR A 470 -15.63 -16.73 23.72
C TYR A 470 -16.97 -16.99 23.02
N ALA A 471 -17.56 -18.17 23.23
CA ALA A 471 -18.86 -18.55 22.68
C ALA A 471 -19.98 -17.59 23.09
N GLU A 472 -19.99 -17.13 24.34
CA GLU A 472 -20.98 -16.16 24.82
C GLU A 472 -20.97 -14.86 24.00
N TYR A 473 -19.78 -14.30 23.73
CA TYR A 473 -19.66 -13.11 22.89
C TYR A 473 -19.96 -13.40 21.43
N SER A 474 -19.53 -14.57 20.92
CA SER A 474 -19.80 -15.02 19.55
C SER A 474 -21.31 -15.10 19.28
N GLU A 475 -22.10 -15.66 20.20
CA GLU A 475 -23.55 -15.71 20.09
C GLU A 475 -24.18 -14.32 20.07
N ARG A 476 -23.73 -13.42 20.94
CA ARG A 476 -24.21 -12.03 21.00
C ARG A 476 -23.94 -11.31 19.67
N VAL A 477 -22.75 -11.50 19.09
CA VAL A 477 -22.39 -10.98 17.77
C VAL A 477 -23.28 -11.59 16.68
N ALA A 478 -23.47 -12.91 16.66
CA ALA A 478 -24.31 -13.60 15.68
C ALA A 478 -25.78 -13.11 15.71
N ARG A 479 -26.32 -12.81 16.90
CA ARG A 479 -27.65 -12.22 17.05
C ARG A 479 -27.73 -10.83 16.40
N LEU A 480 -26.74 -9.96 16.61
CA LEU A 480 -26.69 -8.66 15.94
C LEU A 480 -26.48 -8.78 14.43
N MET A 481 -25.68 -9.76 13.97
CA MET A 481 -25.51 -10.02 12.53
C MET A 481 -26.84 -10.44 11.88
N THR A 482 -27.66 -11.24 12.55
CA THR A 482 -29.02 -11.57 12.06
C THR A 482 -29.90 -10.32 11.90
N ILE A 483 -29.76 -9.34 12.80
CA ILE A 483 -30.49 -8.06 12.70
C ILE A 483 -30.00 -7.27 11.49
N THR A 484 -28.70 -7.29 11.19
CA THR A 484 -28.11 -6.56 10.06
C THR A 484 -28.69 -6.99 8.70
N LYS A 485 -29.06 -8.27 8.57
CA LYS A 485 -29.74 -8.83 7.39
C LYS A 485 -31.14 -8.26 7.17
N ARG A 486 -31.81 -7.79 8.23
CA ARG A 486 -33.17 -7.23 8.18
C ARG A 486 -33.19 -5.70 8.14
N ARG A 487 -32.30 -5.05 8.88
CA ARG A 487 -32.17 -3.59 8.93
C ARG A 487 -30.76 -3.16 9.29
N SER A 488 -30.41 -1.92 8.97
CA SER A 488 -29.16 -1.32 9.47
C SER A 488 -29.15 -1.23 11.01
N LEU A 489 -27.98 -1.48 11.61
CA LEU A 489 -27.77 -1.34 13.04
C LEU A 489 -27.89 0.12 13.49
N THR A 490 -28.43 0.33 14.69
CA THR A 490 -28.40 1.63 15.37
C THR A 490 -26.96 1.98 15.78
N ARG A 491 -26.75 3.24 16.20
CA ARG A 491 -25.43 3.69 16.65
C ARG A 491 -24.99 2.94 17.91
N GLU A 492 -25.92 2.66 18.82
CA GLU A 492 -25.70 1.91 20.05
C GLU A 492 -25.36 0.45 19.75
N GLU A 493 -26.16 -0.21 18.90
CA GLU A 493 -25.92 -1.60 18.50
C GLU A 493 -24.56 -1.78 17.82
N PHE A 494 -24.19 -0.84 16.95
CA PHE A 494 -22.88 -0.87 16.30
C PHE A 494 -21.73 -0.71 17.31
N GLN A 495 -21.88 0.14 18.34
CA GLN A 495 -20.90 0.25 19.42
C GLN A 495 -20.80 -1.02 20.25
N MET A 496 -21.93 -1.69 20.53
CA MET A 496 -21.95 -2.97 21.23
C MET A 496 -21.25 -4.06 20.43
N LEU A 497 -21.52 -4.16 19.13
CA LEU A 497 -20.82 -5.06 18.22
C LEU A 497 -19.31 -4.86 18.27
N GLN A 498 -18.83 -3.61 18.18
CA GLN A 498 -17.40 -3.30 18.28
C GLN A 498 -16.79 -3.72 19.62
N LYS A 499 -17.52 -3.54 20.74
CA LYS A 499 -17.08 -3.97 22.06
C LYS A 499 -16.96 -5.49 22.15
N TRP A 500 -17.96 -6.23 21.69
CA TRP A 500 -17.94 -7.70 21.75
C TRP A 500 -16.85 -8.30 20.86
N LEU A 501 -16.63 -7.75 19.68
CA LEU A 501 -15.50 -8.15 18.82
C LEU A 501 -14.15 -7.88 19.50
N ALA A 502 -14.00 -6.76 20.20
CA ALA A 502 -12.80 -6.50 20.99
C ALA A 502 -12.64 -7.52 22.14
N CYS A 503 -13.71 -7.85 22.86
CA CYS A 503 -13.68 -8.89 23.89
C CYS A 503 -13.29 -10.26 23.31
N MET A 504 -13.85 -10.65 22.16
CA MET A 504 -13.50 -11.89 21.47
C MET A 504 -12.01 -11.96 21.15
N ARG A 505 -11.40 -10.86 20.69
CA ARG A 505 -9.95 -10.81 20.45
C ARG A 505 -9.13 -10.93 21.73
N MET A 506 -9.52 -10.22 22.79
CA MET A 506 -8.83 -10.35 24.08
C MET A 506 -8.88 -11.81 24.57
N LEU A 507 -10.04 -12.47 24.39
CA LEU A 507 -10.21 -13.88 24.71
C LEU A 507 -9.44 -14.83 23.80
N CYS A 508 -9.01 -14.43 22.59
CA CYS A 508 -8.11 -15.26 21.78
C CYS A 508 -6.72 -15.38 22.41
N ASP A 509 -6.29 -14.36 23.15
CA ASP A 509 -5.02 -14.40 23.88
C ASP A 509 -5.19 -15.06 25.25
N THR A 510 -6.05 -14.48 26.09
CA THR A 510 -6.29 -14.98 27.45
C THR A 510 -7.53 -14.33 28.08
N PRO A 511 -8.33 -15.09 28.85
CA PRO A 511 -9.34 -14.52 29.76
C PRO A 511 -8.79 -13.49 30.74
N PHE A 512 -7.49 -13.57 31.09
CA PHE A 512 -6.82 -12.66 32.04
C PHE A 512 -6.94 -11.18 31.65
N ILE A 513 -7.06 -10.90 30.35
CA ILE A 513 -7.23 -9.52 29.87
C ILE A 513 -8.58 -8.95 30.31
N LEU A 514 -9.64 -9.75 30.40
CA LEU A 514 -10.97 -9.32 30.83
C LEU A 514 -11.21 -9.54 32.33
N ASP A 515 -10.69 -10.64 32.86
CA ASP A 515 -10.90 -11.11 34.22
C ASP A 515 -9.56 -11.50 34.85
N GLN A 516 -9.08 -10.68 35.78
CA GLN A 516 -7.75 -10.83 36.38
C GLN A 516 -7.63 -12.04 37.31
N GLU A 517 -8.73 -12.68 37.69
CA GLU A 517 -8.71 -13.91 38.50
C GLU A 517 -8.42 -15.14 37.64
N CYS A 518 -8.75 -15.10 36.34
CA CYS A 518 -8.56 -16.20 35.41
C CYS A 518 -7.24 -16.05 34.63
N ARG A 519 -6.20 -16.77 35.06
CA ARG A 519 -4.85 -16.73 34.43
C ARG A 519 -4.63 -17.77 33.32
N ILE A 520 -5.69 -18.39 32.82
CA ILE A 520 -5.64 -19.36 31.72
C ILE A 520 -5.02 -18.71 30.49
N CYS A 521 -4.01 -19.34 29.88
CA CYS A 521 -3.42 -18.86 28.63
C CYS A 521 -2.73 -19.99 27.85
N PRO A 522 -3.44 -20.62 26.88
CA PRO A 522 -2.89 -21.70 26.06
C PRO A 522 -1.72 -21.28 25.16
N LYS A 523 -1.60 -19.98 24.85
CA LYS A 523 -0.48 -19.44 24.06
C LYS A 523 0.84 -19.41 24.84
N LEU A 524 0.83 -19.44 26.18
CA LEU A 524 2.07 -19.38 26.98
C LEU A 524 2.91 -20.66 26.93
N PRO A 525 2.33 -21.88 27.08
CA PRO A 525 3.10 -23.11 26.89
C PRO A 525 3.77 -23.19 25.51
N GLU A 526 3.04 -22.83 24.46
CA GLU A 526 3.59 -22.82 23.10
C GLU A 526 4.71 -21.78 22.97
N LEU A 527 4.52 -20.59 23.54
CA LEU A 527 5.57 -19.58 23.61
C LEU A 527 6.80 -20.08 24.38
N ALA A 528 6.63 -20.82 25.48
CA ALA A 528 7.74 -21.37 26.25
C ALA A 528 8.58 -22.33 25.39
N ASN A 529 7.94 -23.26 24.68
CA ASN A 529 8.61 -24.18 23.75
C ASN A 529 9.40 -23.42 22.67
N ILE A 530 8.78 -22.42 22.05
CA ILE A 530 9.40 -21.57 21.04
C ILE A 530 10.61 -20.82 21.61
N LEU A 531 10.51 -20.29 22.83
CA LEU A 531 11.59 -19.56 23.47
C LEU A 531 12.74 -20.50 23.85
N GLU A 532 12.46 -21.72 24.30
CA GLU A 532 13.49 -22.73 24.58
C GLU A 532 14.29 -23.06 23.32
N ASP A 533 13.64 -23.33 22.19
CA ASP A 533 14.29 -23.64 20.92
C ASP A 533 15.18 -22.48 20.42
N ILE A 534 14.66 -21.25 20.48
CA ILE A 534 15.36 -20.07 19.97
C ILE A 534 16.53 -19.68 20.88
N VAL A 535 16.34 -19.73 22.21
CA VAL A 535 17.37 -19.35 23.18
C VAL A 535 18.46 -20.42 23.30
N ALA A 536 18.13 -21.71 23.15
CA ALA A 536 19.10 -22.80 23.12
C ALA A 536 20.11 -22.67 21.95
N SER A 537 19.67 -22.02 20.86
CA SER A 537 20.54 -21.62 19.76
C SER A 537 21.36 -20.38 20.16
N ASN A 538 22.42 -20.59 20.96
CA ASN A 538 23.30 -19.58 21.58
C ASN A 538 23.29 -18.17 20.91
N GLY A 539 22.68 -17.19 21.58
CA GLY A 539 22.85 -15.76 21.29
C GLY A 539 21.77 -15.10 20.41
N ASN A 540 20.61 -15.73 20.23
CA ASN A 540 19.48 -15.14 19.50
C ASN A 540 18.59 -14.29 20.42
N LYS A 541 18.38 -13.02 20.06
CA LYS A 541 17.44 -12.13 20.74
C LYS A 541 16.06 -12.19 20.07
N VAL A 542 15.00 -12.07 20.86
CA VAL A 542 13.61 -12.23 20.42
C VAL A 542 12.78 -10.99 20.75
N LEU A 543 12.02 -10.50 19.76
CA LEU A 543 11.01 -9.46 19.97
C LEU A 543 9.65 -10.12 20.18
N ILE A 544 8.96 -9.78 21.26
CA ILE A 544 7.61 -10.28 21.56
C ILE A 544 6.63 -9.11 21.56
N PHE A 545 5.65 -9.16 20.66
CA PHE A 545 4.62 -8.13 20.52
C PHE A 545 3.24 -8.61 20.94
N SER A 546 2.50 -7.71 21.61
CA SER A 546 1.06 -7.88 21.84
C SER A 546 0.32 -6.52 21.83
N GLU A 547 -0.92 -6.48 21.36
CA GLU A 547 -1.81 -5.32 21.54
C GLU A 547 -2.13 -5.07 23.03
N TRP A 548 -2.07 -6.10 23.88
CA TRP A 548 -2.55 -6.04 25.26
C TRP A 548 -1.41 -6.11 26.28
N GLU A 549 -1.25 -5.04 27.08
CA GLU A 549 -0.23 -4.99 28.14
C GLU A 549 -0.39 -6.11 29.18
N ARG A 550 -1.63 -6.55 29.47
CA ARG A 550 -1.90 -7.68 30.39
C ARG A 550 -1.37 -9.02 29.86
N MET A 551 -1.42 -9.26 28.54
CA MET A 551 -0.81 -10.46 27.95
C MET A 551 0.71 -10.43 28.14
N LEU A 552 1.34 -9.27 27.91
CA LEU A 552 2.77 -9.10 28.16
C LEU A 552 3.16 -9.29 29.64
N GLN A 553 2.26 -8.96 30.58
CA GLN A 553 2.51 -9.23 32.01
C GLN A 553 2.63 -10.73 32.29
N LEU A 554 1.80 -11.57 31.64
CA LEU A 554 1.92 -13.02 31.75
C LEU A 554 3.24 -13.53 31.14
N VAL A 555 3.62 -13.01 29.97
CA VAL A 555 4.91 -13.34 29.34
C VAL A 555 6.09 -12.92 30.21
N ARG A 556 5.98 -11.78 30.90
CA ARG A 556 7.00 -11.31 31.84
C ARG A 556 7.15 -12.26 33.03
N ASP A 557 6.03 -12.80 33.53
CA ASP A 557 6.06 -13.75 34.63
C ASP A 557 6.68 -15.09 34.15
N LEU A 558 6.29 -15.58 32.96
CA LEU A 558 6.91 -16.74 32.30
C LEU A 558 8.41 -16.57 32.10
N ALA A 559 8.86 -15.41 31.60
CA ALA A 559 10.28 -15.12 31.40
C ALA A 559 11.08 -15.19 32.71
N LYS A 560 10.50 -14.76 33.84
CA LYS A 560 11.13 -14.89 35.16
C LYS A 560 11.21 -16.34 35.62
N GLU A 561 10.16 -17.12 35.40
CA GLU A 561 10.13 -18.55 35.73
C GLU A 561 11.19 -19.32 34.95
N MET A 562 11.42 -18.96 33.69
CA MET A 562 12.48 -19.51 32.83
C MET A 562 13.87 -18.92 33.10
N GLY A 563 14.00 -17.92 33.99
CA GLY A 563 15.28 -17.26 34.27
C GLY A 563 15.83 -16.37 33.14
N LEU A 564 14.98 -15.93 32.21
CA LEU A 564 15.35 -15.12 31.06
C LEU A 564 15.26 -13.61 31.37
N GLY A 565 16.32 -12.86 31.05
CA GLY A 565 16.29 -11.40 31.11
C GLY A 565 15.41 -10.79 30.03
N PHE A 566 14.73 -9.68 30.35
CA PHE A 566 13.83 -9.01 29.41
C PHE A 566 13.87 -7.49 29.56
N ALA A 567 13.66 -6.80 28.44
CA ALA A 567 13.40 -5.37 28.40
C ALA A 567 11.90 -5.11 28.24
N TRP A 568 11.37 -4.15 29.02
CA TRP A 568 9.94 -3.83 29.05
C TRP A 568 9.67 -2.48 28.38
N HIS A 569 9.03 -2.49 27.22
CA HIS A 569 8.74 -1.28 26.44
C HIS A 569 7.24 -1.14 26.13
N THR A 570 6.49 -0.54 27.05
CA THR A 570 5.05 -0.27 26.89
C THR A 570 4.72 1.21 27.08
N GLY A 571 3.47 1.57 26.77
CA GLY A 571 2.97 2.95 26.88
C GLY A 571 3.06 3.54 28.29
N SER A 572 3.08 2.69 29.32
CA SER A 572 3.17 3.06 30.74
C SER A 572 4.58 3.49 31.17
N VAL A 573 5.63 3.16 30.39
CA VAL A 573 7.02 3.52 30.72
C VAL A 573 7.30 4.99 30.40
N PRO A 574 7.85 5.79 31.34
CA PRO A 574 8.28 7.17 31.08
C PRO A 574 9.34 7.26 29.97
N GLN A 575 9.31 8.32 29.17
CA GLN A 575 10.16 8.47 27.98
C GLN A 575 11.67 8.32 28.26
N GLN A 576 12.17 8.85 29.39
CA GLN A 576 13.58 8.73 29.77
C GLN A 576 14.00 7.27 29.98
N LYS A 577 13.17 6.47 30.65
CA LYS A 577 13.43 5.06 30.93
C LYS A 577 13.30 4.17 29.68
N ARG A 578 12.51 4.58 28.67
CA ARG A 578 12.40 3.81 27.41
C ARG A 578 13.74 3.68 26.68
N ARG A 579 14.56 4.74 26.71
CA ARG A 579 15.88 4.74 26.04
C ARG A 579 16.83 3.75 26.72
N GLU A 580 16.79 3.69 28.04
CA GLU A 580 17.55 2.74 28.85
C GLU A 580 17.15 1.29 28.51
N GLN A 581 15.85 0.97 28.45
CA GLN A 581 15.36 -0.37 28.11
C GLN A 581 15.81 -0.84 26.71
N ILE A 582 15.77 0.04 25.71
CA ILE A 582 16.26 -0.27 24.36
C ILE A 582 17.76 -0.55 24.38
N ARG A 583 18.51 0.25 25.15
CA ARG A 583 19.96 0.11 25.28
C ARG A 583 20.34 -1.18 26.01
N THR A 584 19.65 -1.51 27.09
CA THR A 584 19.79 -2.81 27.78
C THR A 584 19.56 -3.95 26.81
N PHE A 585 18.48 -3.92 26.03
CA PHE A 585 18.22 -4.98 25.05
C PHE A 585 19.28 -5.06 23.95
N LYS A 586 19.87 -3.96 23.49
CA LYS A 586 20.93 -3.98 22.48
C LYS A 586 22.25 -4.49 23.06
N ASP A 587 22.68 -3.89 24.17
CA ASP A 587 24.06 -4.00 24.68
C ASP A 587 24.25 -5.17 25.67
N ASP A 588 23.20 -5.60 26.38
CA ASP A 588 23.29 -6.67 27.39
C ASP A 588 23.07 -8.06 26.74
N PRO A 589 24.03 -9.00 26.81
CA PRO A 589 23.85 -10.38 26.37
C PRO A 589 22.84 -11.16 27.22
N ASN A 590 22.65 -10.79 28.50
CA ASN A 590 21.74 -11.46 29.42
C ASN A 590 20.28 -11.00 29.26
N CYS A 591 19.99 -10.14 28.28
CA CYS A 591 18.66 -9.65 27.97
C CYS A 591 18.18 -10.19 26.61
N PRO A 592 17.81 -11.48 26.51
CA PRO A 592 17.37 -12.08 25.25
C PRO A 592 15.99 -11.59 24.76
N LEU A 593 15.12 -11.08 25.64
CA LEU A 593 13.74 -10.76 25.29
C LEU A 593 13.45 -9.24 25.26
N PHE A 594 12.71 -8.79 24.26
CA PHE A 594 12.13 -7.45 24.22
C PHE A 594 10.60 -7.52 24.18
N LEU A 595 9.94 -7.10 25.26
CA LEU A 595 8.48 -7.14 25.39
C LEU A 595 7.90 -5.78 25.04
N SER A 596 7.04 -5.70 24.01
CA SER A 596 6.47 -4.42 23.61
C SER A 596 5.03 -4.47 23.12
N THR A 597 4.28 -3.41 23.42
CA THR A 597 2.97 -3.19 22.79
C THR A 597 3.10 -2.53 21.42
N ASP A 598 1.97 -2.26 20.76
CA ASP A 598 1.87 -1.37 19.59
C ASP A 598 2.59 0.00 19.77
N SER A 599 2.90 0.41 21.00
CA SER A 599 3.70 1.60 21.26
C SER A 599 5.18 1.50 20.83
N GLY A 600 5.72 0.29 20.70
CA GLY A 600 7.07 0.02 20.17
C GLY A 600 7.13 -0.40 18.71
N SER A 601 5.97 -0.60 18.04
CA SER A 601 5.95 -0.98 16.62
C SER A 601 6.36 0.14 15.66
N LEU A 602 6.42 1.40 16.14
CA LEU A 602 6.79 2.56 15.34
C LEU A 602 8.28 2.91 15.51
N GLY A 603 8.97 2.99 14.35
CA GLY A 603 10.33 3.49 14.09
C GLY A 603 11.55 3.03 14.94
N LEU A 604 11.44 2.22 15.99
CA LEU A 604 12.59 1.63 16.71
C LEU A 604 13.49 0.74 15.83
N ASN A 605 14.81 0.81 15.99
CA ASN A 605 15.79 -0.10 15.36
C ASN A 605 16.22 -1.24 16.30
N LEU A 606 15.78 -2.48 16.02
CA LEU A 606 16.00 -3.66 16.87
C LEU A 606 16.57 -4.84 16.08
N GLN A 607 17.56 -4.58 15.21
CA GLN A 607 18.22 -5.57 14.35
C GLN A 607 19.02 -6.62 15.11
N GLU A 608 19.29 -6.42 16.40
CA GLU A 608 19.92 -7.44 17.24
C GLU A 608 19.04 -8.70 17.41
N ALA A 609 17.73 -8.58 17.13
CA ALA A 609 16.81 -9.69 17.17
C ALA A 609 16.79 -10.47 15.86
N SER A 610 16.83 -11.80 15.97
CA SER A 610 16.68 -12.75 14.86
C SER A 610 15.29 -13.39 14.80
N ALA A 611 14.46 -13.20 15.82
CA ALA A 611 13.08 -13.66 15.83
C ALA A 611 12.08 -12.58 16.27
N VAL A 612 10.90 -12.59 15.67
CA VAL A 612 9.75 -11.74 16.02
C VAL A 612 8.54 -12.61 16.29
N VAL A 613 8.08 -12.63 17.54
CA VAL A 613 6.89 -13.36 17.98
C VAL A 613 5.72 -12.38 18.13
N ASN A 614 4.64 -12.60 17.38
CA ASN A 614 3.37 -11.91 17.56
C ASN A 614 2.44 -12.82 18.35
N LEU A 615 2.10 -12.40 19.58
CA LEU A 615 1.13 -13.11 20.41
C LEU A 615 -0.31 -12.92 19.91
N ASP A 616 -0.55 -11.77 19.28
CA ASP A 616 -1.81 -11.44 18.62
C ASP A 616 -1.57 -10.76 17.26
N LEU A 617 -2.49 -10.98 16.33
CA LEU A 617 -2.48 -10.37 15.02
C LEU A 617 -3.31 -9.07 14.96
N PRO A 618 -2.73 -7.95 14.51
CA PRO A 618 -3.46 -6.71 14.31
C PRO A 618 -4.36 -6.77 13.06
N TRP A 619 -5.52 -6.12 13.11
CA TRP A 619 -6.44 -6.01 11.94
C TRP A 619 -5.87 -5.29 10.73
N ASN A 620 -4.84 -4.48 10.94
CA ASN A 620 -4.21 -3.71 9.90
C ASN A 620 -2.90 -4.42 9.48
N PRO A 621 -2.79 -4.96 8.25
CA PRO A 621 -1.56 -5.57 7.74
C PRO A 621 -0.34 -4.66 7.90
N ALA A 622 -0.54 -3.34 7.69
CA ALA A 622 0.52 -2.35 7.87
C ALA A 622 1.13 -2.37 9.28
N LYS A 623 0.31 -2.59 10.32
CA LYS A 623 0.81 -2.69 11.70
C LYS A 623 1.62 -3.95 11.93
N LEU A 624 1.22 -5.08 11.33
CA LEU A 624 1.97 -6.33 11.42
C LEU A 624 3.34 -6.19 10.75
N GLU A 625 3.37 -5.66 9.52
CA GLU A 625 4.61 -5.37 8.81
C GLU A 625 5.47 -4.33 9.55
N GLN A 626 4.85 -3.36 10.25
CA GLN A 626 5.57 -2.44 11.14
C GLN A 626 6.32 -3.18 12.26
N ARG A 627 5.69 -4.18 12.89
CA ARG A 627 6.31 -5.03 13.93
C ARG A 627 7.46 -5.86 13.36
N ILE A 628 7.23 -6.54 12.24
CA ILE A 628 8.25 -7.38 11.58
C ILE A 628 9.46 -6.54 11.16
N ALA A 629 9.22 -5.36 10.59
CA ALA A 629 10.25 -4.42 10.18
C ALA A 629 11.02 -3.77 11.35
N ARG A 630 10.83 -4.19 12.61
CA ARG A 630 11.71 -3.82 13.73
C ARG A 630 13.03 -4.60 13.71
N ALA A 631 12.93 -5.91 13.46
CA ALA A 631 14.06 -6.84 13.37
C ALA A 631 14.49 -7.05 11.91
N TRP A 632 13.53 -7.25 11.00
CA TRP A 632 13.80 -7.49 9.58
C TRP A 632 14.00 -6.18 8.83
N ARG A 633 15.24 -5.69 8.86
CA ARG A 633 15.69 -4.43 8.25
C ARG A 633 16.99 -4.61 7.49
N LYS A 634 17.26 -3.70 6.56
CA LYS A 634 18.52 -3.67 5.81
C LYS A 634 19.72 -3.51 6.75
N HIS A 635 20.77 -4.32 6.56
CA HIS A 635 21.92 -4.58 7.47
C HIS A 635 21.72 -5.70 8.50
N GLN A 636 20.55 -6.31 8.56
CA GLN A 636 20.42 -7.58 9.25
C GLN A 636 21.23 -8.64 8.47
N THR A 637 22.11 -9.37 9.15
CA THR A 637 22.94 -10.42 8.54
C THR A 637 22.33 -11.80 8.73
N ARG A 638 21.43 -11.96 9.70
CA ARG A 638 20.76 -13.22 10.05
C ARG A 638 19.38 -13.31 9.40
N SER A 639 18.96 -14.50 8.99
CA SER A 639 17.56 -14.71 8.60
C SER A 639 16.63 -14.39 9.76
N VAL A 640 15.54 -13.65 9.51
CA VAL A 640 14.58 -13.30 10.56
C VAL A 640 13.40 -14.26 10.51
N SER A 641 13.16 -14.95 11.62
CA SER A 641 11.98 -15.80 11.82
C SER A 641 10.82 -15.00 12.40
N VAL A 642 9.71 -14.93 11.67
CA VAL A 642 8.47 -14.33 12.14
C VAL A 642 7.54 -15.44 12.59
N ILE A 643 7.13 -15.39 13.85
CA ILE A 643 6.29 -16.40 14.49
C ILE A 643 4.98 -15.74 14.90
N ASN A 644 3.86 -16.23 14.39
CA ASN A 644 2.54 -15.73 14.75
C ASN A 644 1.79 -16.80 15.53
N LEU A 645 1.42 -16.51 16.77
CA LEU A 645 0.54 -17.37 17.57
C LEU A 645 -0.91 -17.01 17.26
N VAL A 646 -1.64 -17.96 16.69
CA VAL A 646 -2.99 -17.74 16.17
C VAL A 646 -3.95 -18.66 16.88
N CYS A 647 -4.97 -18.09 17.52
CA CYS A 647 -5.96 -18.89 18.21
C CYS A 647 -6.86 -19.63 17.20
N GLU A 648 -6.96 -20.96 17.29
CA GLU A 648 -7.79 -21.80 16.44
C GLU A 648 -9.30 -21.51 16.60
N ASP A 649 -10.08 -21.83 15.55
CA ASP A 649 -11.54 -21.64 15.46
C ASP A 649 -12.07 -20.26 15.85
N SER A 650 -11.19 -19.28 15.94
CA SER A 650 -11.48 -17.95 16.46
C SER A 650 -11.63 -16.91 15.36
N ILE A 651 -11.89 -15.67 15.77
CA ILE A 651 -11.86 -14.51 14.88
C ILE A 651 -10.45 -14.26 14.33
N GLU A 652 -9.40 -14.62 15.09
CA GLU A 652 -8.00 -14.43 14.71
C GLU A 652 -7.57 -15.38 13.58
N HIS A 653 -7.93 -16.67 13.67
CA HIS A 653 -7.68 -17.64 12.60
C HIS A 653 -8.31 -17.17 11.28
N ARG A 654 -9.56 -16.72 11.33
CA ARG A 654 -10.28 -16.24 10.15
C ARG A 654 -9.70 -14.94 9.58
N MET A 655 -8.99 -14.15 10.39
CA MET A 655 -8.32 -12.94 9.92
C MET A 655 -7.10 -13.22 9.04
N LEU A 656 -6.38 -14.34 9.23
CA LEU A 656 -5.20 -14.68 8.42
C LEU A 656 -5.50 -14.68 6.91
N GLY A 657 -6.60 -15.32 6.51
CA GLY A 657 -7.03 -15.37 5.11
C GLY A 657 -7.37 -14.00 4.52
N MET A 658 -7.90 -13.09 5.32
CA MET A 658 -8.20 -11.70 4.89
C MET A 658 -6.95 -10.80 4.83
N LEU A 659 -5.97 -11.00 5.71
CA LEU A 659 -4.73 -10.22 5.70
C LEU A 659 -3.93 -10.50 4.41
N ALA A 660 -3.93 -11.75 3.92
CA ALA A 660 -3.30 -12.13 2.65
C ALA A 660 -3.97 -11.51 1.41
N GLN A 661 -5.29 -11.26 1.44
CA GLN A 661 -6.02 -10.64 0.33
C GLN A 661 -5.87 -9.11 0.24
N LYS A 662 -5.34 -8.44 1.27
CA LYS A 662 -5.49 -6.98 1.45
C LYS A 662 -4.35 -6.08 0.96
N GLN A 663 -3.37 -6.59 0.22
CA GLN A 663 -2.33 -5.75 -0.39
C GLN A 663 -2.79 -5.04 -1.69
N GLN A 664 -3.90 -5.47 -2.31
CA GLN A 664 -4.28 -5.10 -3.68
C GLN A 664 -4.62 -3.61 -3.90
N LEU A 665 -5.15 -2.90 -2.89
CA LEU A 665 -5.53 -1.48 -3.06
C LEU A 665 -4.30 -0.58 -3.20
N ALA A 666 -3.30 -0.77 -2.34
CA ALA A 666 -2.06 -0.01 -2.41
C ALA A 666 -1.29 -0.34 -3.69
N ASP A 667 -1.31 -1.61 -4.08
CA ASP A 667 -0.60 -2.13 -5.25
C ASP A 667 -1.23 -1.62 -6.56
N GLY A 668 -2.56 -1.57 -6.63
CA GLY A 668 -3.27 -0.98 -7.76
C GLY A 668 -3.12 0.53 -7.86
N VAL A 669 -3.48 1.26 -6.80
CA VAL A 669 -3.59 2.72 -6.86
C VAL A 669 -2.23 3.40 -7.00
N LEU A 670 -1.20 2.89 -6.33
CA LEU A 670 0.10 3.58 -6.25
C LEU A 670 1.12 3.06 -7.26
N ASP A 671 1.03 1.80 -7.68
CA ASP A 671 2.01 1.19 -8.59
C ASP A 671 1.40 0.88 -9.96
N GLY A 672 0.10 1.12 -10.15
CA GLY A 672 -0.59 0.87 -11.42
C GLY A 672 -0.67 -0.61 -11.79
N ARG A 673 -0.54 -1.53 -10.83
CA ARG A 673 -0.53 -2.99 -11.07
C ARG A 673 -1.90 -3.62 -10.74
N GLY A 674 -2.41 -4.47 -11.64
CA GLY A 674 -3.67 -5.19 -11.46
C GLY A 674 -4.89 -4.51 -12.10
N ASP A 675 -6.05 -5.17 -12.08
CA ASP A 675 -7.28 -4.63 -12.66
C ASP A 675 -7.89 -3.53 -11.77
N LEU A 676 -7.52 -2.28 -12.06
CA LEU A 676 -7.95 -1.08 -11.32
C LEU A 676 -9.48 -0.88 -11.34
N ARG A 677 -10.19 -1.50 -12.29
CA ARG A 677 -11.66 -1.41 -12.40
C ARG A 677 -12.38 -2.34 -11.43
N ALA A 678 -11.72 -3.40 -10.97
CA ALA A 678 -12.27 -4.36 -10.01
C ALA A 678 -12.14 -3.90 -8.54
N ILE A 679 -11.39 -2.83 -8.27
CA ILE A 679 -11.12 -2.35 -6.91
C ILE A 679 -12.36 -1.64 -6.33
N LYS A 680 -13.17 -2.39 -5.57
CA LYS A 680 -14.28 -1.82 -4.80
C LYS A 680 -13.77 -1.07 -3.57
N MET A 681 -14.43 0.01 -3.19
CA MET A 681 -14.07 0.77 -2.00
C MET A 681 -14.21 -0.08 -0.72
N PRO A 682 -13.15 -0.25 0.08
CA PRO A 682 -13.26 -0.88 1.37
C PRO A 682 -13.69 0.13 2.43
N SER A 683 -14.88 0.73 2.33
CA SER A 683 -15.25 1.75 3.34
C SER A 683 -16.73 1.78 3.76
N GLY A 684 -16.94 1.74 5.07
CA GLY A 684 -18.23 1.98 5.73
C GLY A 684 -18.61 0.89 6.73
N ARG A 685 -19.64 1.17 7.54
CA ARG A 685 -20.28 0.15 8.39
C ARG A 685 -20.73 -1.06 7.56
N ALA A 686 -21.18 -0.83 6.32
CA ALA A 686 -21.58 -1.88 5.39
C ALA A 686 -20.41 -2.79 5.00
N ALA A 687 -19.29 -2.26 4.52
CA ALA A 687 -18.10 -3.07 4.20
C ALA A 687 -17.47 -3.75 5.43
N PHE A 688 -17.63 -3.17 6.63
CA PHE A 688 -17.25 -3.82 7.88
C PHE A 688 -18.21 -4.97 8.24
N LEU A 689 -19.52 -4.78 8.05
CA LEU A 689 -20.52 -5.83 8.27
C LEU A 689 -20.40 -6.97 7.26
N GLU A 690 -20.17 -6.69 5.98
CA GLU A 690 -19.91 -7.68 4.93
C GLU A 690 -18.65 -8.52 5.26
N ARG A 691 -17.58 -7.88 5.76
CA ARG A 691 -16.40 -8.61 6.26
C ARG A 691 -16.73 -9.45 7.49
N LEU A 692 -17.56 -8.94 8.39
CA LEU A 692 -18.00 -9.69 9.55
C LEU A 692 -18.92 -10.85 9.17
N GLU A 693 -19.75 -10.71 8.14
CA GLU A 693 -20.53 -11.82 7.58
C GLU A 693 -19.59 -12.92 7.10
N ASN A 694 -18.54 -12.58 6.35
CA ASN A 694 -17.53 -13.55 5.93
C ASN A 694 -16.74 -14.17 7.10
N LEU A 695 -16.54 -13.43 8.20
CA LEU A 695 -15.89 -13.95 9.42
C LEU A 695 -16.82 -14.85 10.25
N VAL A 696 -18.12 -14.60 10.21
CA VAL A 696 -19.11 -15.30 11.05
C VAL A 696 -19.75 -16.48 10.30
N GLU A 697 -19.88 -16.41 8.98
CA GLU A 697 -20.55 -17.42 8.14
C GLU A 697 -19.58 -18.32 7.36
N MET A 698 -18.96 -19.29 8.04
CA MET A 698 -18.64 -20.61 7.46
C MET A 698 -18.96 -21.70 8.50
N LYS A 699 -20.11 -22.35 8.27
CA LYS A 699 -20.71 -23.57 8.85
C LYS A 699 -20.50 -23.88 10.35
N VAL A 700 -21.58 -23.70 11.12
CA VAL A 700 -22.02 -24.75 12.04
C VAL A 700 -22.52 -25.89 11.16
N GLU A 701 -21.80 -27.01 11.11
CA GLU A 701 -22.42 -28.27 10.72
C GLU A 701 -23.51 -28.59 11.77
N LYS A 702 -24.72 -28.10 11.51
CA LYS A 702 -25.89 -28.74 12.07
C LYS A 702 -25.95 -30.10 11.38
N ALA A 703 -25.83 -31.16 12.17
CA ALA A 703 -26.29 -32.48 11.78
C ALA A 703 -27.65 -32.32 11.09
N ALA A 704 -27.67 -32.52 9.78
CA ALA A 704 -28.87 -32.38 8.98
C ALA A 704 -29.78 -33.57 9.35
N VAL A 705 -30.93 -33.26 9.93
CA VAL A 705 -32.07 -34.17 9.88
C VAL A 705 -32.42 -34.33 8.39
N PRO A 706 -32.49 -35.55 7.84
CA PRO A 706 -32.77 -35.72 6.42
C PRO A 706 -34.19 -35.25 6.12
N SER A 707 -34.30 -34.22 5.28
CA SER A 707 -35.55 -33.87 4.61
C SER A 707 -35.78 -34.87 3.47
N PRO A 708 -37.02 -35.33 3.23
CA PRO A 708 -37.30 -36.25 2.13
C PRO A 708 -37.00 -35.57 0.78
N LEU A 709 -36.38 -36.34 -0.12
CA LEU A 709 -36.02 -35.93 -1.48
C LEU A 709 -37.29 -35.75 -2.35
N PRO A 710 -37.32 -34.77 -3.26
CA PRO A 710 -38.45 -34.57 -4.16
C PRO A 710 -38.52 -35.66 -5.24
N GLU A 711 -39.69 -36.27 -5.40
CA GLU A 711 -40.02 -37.16 -6.53
C GLU A 711 -40.38 -36.31 -7.77
N LEU A 712 -39.66 -36.53 -8.87
CA LEU A 712 -40.04 -36.06 -10.21
C LEU A 712 -40.03 -37.28 -11.14
N PRO A 713 -41.10 -37.57 -11.90
CA PRO A 713 -41.10 -38.66 -12.88
C PRO A 713 -40.28 -38.26 -14.12
N LEU A 714 -39.40 -39.15 -14.58
CA LEU A 714 -38.77 -39.05 -15.90
C LEU A 714 -39.70 -39.72 -16.93
N GLU A 715 -40.11 -38.98 -17.96
CA GLU A 715 -40.78 -39.55 -19.14
C GLU A 715 -39.74 -40.35 -19.95
N VAL A 716 -39.92 -41.67 -20.03
CA VAL A 716 -38.99 -42.58 -20.74
C VAL A 716 -39.34 -42.63 -22.23
N THR A 717 -38.49 -42.06 -23.08
CA THR A 717 -38.48 -42.34 -24.53
C THR A 717 -37.02 -42.51 -24.99
N GLY A 718 -36.60 -43.74 -25.34
CA GLY A 718 -35.26 -44.00 -25.90
C GLY A 718 -34.54 -45.20 -25.27
N ASP A 719 -33.38 -45.55 -25.85
CA ASP A 719 -32.50 -46.67 -25.48
C ASP A 719 -32.31 -46.78 -23.94
N PRO A 720 -32.44 -47.97 -23.33
CA PRO A 720 -32.24 -48.16 -21.89
C PRO A 720 -30.93 -47.58 -21.32
N TYR A 721 -29.85 -47.58 -22.11
CA TYR A 721 -28.58 -46.98 -21.70
C TYR A 721 -28.58 -45.44 -21.75
N GLU A 722 -29.36 -44.84 -22.64
CA GLU A 722 -29.56 -43.38 -22.67
C GLU A 722 -30.45 -42.92 -21.50
N ALA A 723 -31.51 -43.67 -21.19
CA ALA A 723 -32.33 -43.43 -20.01
C ALA A 723 -31.51 -43.53 -18.71
N PHE A 724 -30.61 -44.52 -18.64
CA PHE A 724 -29.67 -44.67 -17.52
C PHE A 724 -28.70 -43.49 -17.42
N ARG A 725 -28.09 -43.08 -18.54
CA ARG A 725 -27.20 -41.90 -18.58
C ARG A 725 -27.93 -40.65 -18.10
N ASP A 726 -29.10 -40.37 -18.64
CA ASP A 726 -29.84 -39.15 -18.35
C ASP A 726 -30.36 -39.14 -16.90
N GLY A 727 -30.76 -40.30 -16.38
CA GLY A 727 -31.12 -40.47 -14.97
C GLY A 727 -29.95 -40.26 -14.01
N MET A 728 -28.75 -40.73 -14.38
CA MET A 728 -27.51 -40.53 -13.63
C MET A 728 -27.06 -39.06 -13.66
N VAL A 729 -27.09 -38.43 -14.83
CA VAL A 729 -26.75 -37.00 -14.97
C VAL A 729 -27.76 -36.13 -14.22
N ALA A 730 -29.06 -36.37 -14.34
CA ALA A 730 -30.08 -35.55 -13.67
C ALA A 730 -29.95 -35.57 -12.13
N ARG A 731 -29.53 -36.70 -11.55
CA ARG A 731 -29.43 -36.87 -10.11
C ARG A 731 -28.03 -36.59 -9.55
N MET A 732 -26.99 -36.62 -10.39
CA MET A 732 -25.59 -36.61 -9.95
C MET A 732 -24.65 -35.74 -10.82
N ALA A 733 -25.18 -34.80 -11.60
CA ALA A 733 -24.42 -33.97 -12.56
C ALA A 733 -23.15 -33.31 -12.02
N ASP A 734 -23.15 -32.89 -10.75
CA ASP A 734 -22.01 -32.22 -10.10
C ASP A 734 -20.91 -33.18 -9.64
N ARG A 735 -21.20 -34.49 -9.59
CA ARG A 735 -20.31 -35.52 -9.04
C ARG A 735 -19.95 -36.63 -10.02
N LEU A 736 -20.75 -36.84 -11.07
CA LEU A 736 -20.49 -37.86 -12.08
C LEU A 736 -19.36 -37.41 -13.01
N LEU A 737 -18.29 -38.19 -13.07
CA LEU A 737 -17.08 -37.88 -13.83
C LEU A 737 -17.08 -38.60 -15.19
N SER A 738 -17.38 -39.90 -15.18
CA SER A 738 -17.50 -40.70 -16.41
C SER A 738 -18.48 -41.86 -16.24
N LEU A 739 -19.06 -42.27 -17.38
CA LEU A 739 -19.78 -43.54 -17.53
C LEU A 739 -19.19 -44.31 -18.72
N GLU A 740 -18.75 -45.52 -18.46
CA GLU A 740 -18.15 -46.43 -19.45
C GLU A 740 -18.88 -47.77 -19.40
N SER A 741 -19.26 -48.32 -20.55
CA SER A 741 -19.74 -49.71 -20.63
C SER A 741 -18.62 -50.60 -21.15
N CYS A 742 -18.47 -51.75 -20.52
CA CYS A 742 -17.57 -52.79 -20.96
C CYS A 742 -18.24 -54.16 -20.85
N ARG A 743 -17.78 -55.14 -21.64
CA ARG A 743 -18.12 -56.54 -21.40
C ARG A 743 -17.07 -57.18 -20.52
N ASN A 744 -17.51 -57.83 -19.45
CA ASN A 744 -16.61 -58.65 -18.65
C ASN A 744 -16.19 -59.92 -19.43
N LYS A 745 -15.20 -60.65 -18.91
CA LYS A 745 -14.69 -61.89 -19.54
C LYS A 745 -15.74 -63.01 -19.66
N GLU A 746 -16.85 -62.89 -18.94
CA GLU A 746 -17.97 -63.84 -18.92
C GLU A 746 -19.09 -63.47 -19.91
N GLY A 747 -18.94 -62.33 -20.62
CA GLY A 747 -19.87 -61.88 -21.66
C GLY A 747 -21.03 -61.02 -21.17
N GLN A 748 -21.07 -60.65 -19.88
CA GLN A 748 -22.08 -59.80 -19.27
C GLN A 748 -21.70 -58.31 -19.41
N ASP A 749 -22.67 -57.46 -19.74
CA ASP A 749 -22.48 -56.02 -19.85
C ASP A 749 -22.33 -55.39 -18.45
N THR A 750 -21.25 -54.65 -18.24
CA THR A 750 -20.88 -53.96 -17.00
C THR A 750 -20.77 -52.47 -17.28
N VAL A 751 -21.32 -51.63 -16.41
CA VAL A 751 -21.20 -50.18 -16.48
C VAL A 751 -20.35 -49.70 -15.32
N LEU A 752 -19.24 -49.03 -15.63
CA LEU A 752 -18.38 -48.35 -14.68
C LEU A 752 -18.80 -46.89 -14.56
N ALA A 753 -19.17 -46.47 -13.37
CA ALA A 753 -19.49 -45.08 -13.04
C ALA A 753 -18.42 -44.50 -12.10
N VAL A 754 -17.73 -43.45 -12.55
CA VAL A 754 -16.73 -42.77 -11.74
C VAL A 754 -17.37 -41.53 -11.08
N ILE A 755 -17.35 -41.46 -9.76
CA ILE A 755 -18.09 -40.46 -8.98
C ILE A 755 -17.18 -39.77 -7.95
N ASP A 756 -17.32 -38.44 -7.81
CA ASP A 756 -16.59 -37.63 -6.83
C ASP A 756 -17.37 -37.53 -5.49
N GLY A 757 -16.81 -38.10 -4.41
CA GLY A 757 -17.36 -38.03 -3.04
C GLY A 757 -18.09 -39.28 -2.51
N SER A 758 -18.53 -39.20 -1.23
CA SER A 758 -19.12 -40.26 -0.38
C SER A 758 -19.88 -41.39 -1.13
N THR A 759 -19.34 -42.61 -1.07
CA THR A 759 -19.78 -43.79 -1.81
C THR A 759 -21.18 -44.29 -1.45
N GLU A 760 -21.58 -44.34 -0.17
CA GLU A 760 -22.77 -45.13 0.21
C GLU A 760 -24.11 -44.55 -0.29
N GLN A 761 -24.32 -43.23 -0.19
CA GLN A 761 -25.52 -42.57 -0.72
C GLN A 761 -25.54 -42.54 -2.25
N SER A 762 -24.36 -42.36 -2.87
CA SER A 762 -24.20 -42.35 -4.32
C SER A 762 -24.47 -43.74 -4.92
N THR A 763 -24.06 -44.81 -4.24
CA THR A 763 -24.36 -46.20 -4.64
C THR A 763 -25.86 -46.47 -4.60
N GLN A 764 -26.55 -46.11 -3.51
CA GLN A 764 -28.00 -46.31 -3.39
C GLN A 764 -28.82 -45.49 -4.40
N LEU A 765 -28.31 -44.34 -4.83
CA LEU A 765 -28.94 -43.53 -5.88
C LEU A 765 -28.71 -44.19 -7.25
N ALA A 766 -27.49 -44.60 -7.55
CA ALA A 766 -27.16 -45.19 -8.83
C ALA A 766 -27.82 -46.56 -9.04
N GLU A 767 -27.90 -47.41 -8.01
CA GLU A 767 -28.66 -48.67 -8.04
C GLU A 767 -30.15 -48.45 -8.31
N ARG A 768 -30.74 -47.39 -7.73
CA ARG A 768 -32.13 -47.00 -8.03
C ARG A 768 -32.29 -46.56 -9.48
N VAL A 769 -31.35 -45.80 -10.02
CA VAL A 769 -31.38 -45.41 -11.45
C VAL A 769 -31.25 -46.63 -12.37
N VAL A 770 -30.46 -47.66 -12.00
CA VAL A 770 -30.44 -48.93 -12.76
C VAL A 770 -31.82 -49.60 -12.74
N GLN A 771 -32.46 -49.72 -11.58
CA GLN A 771 -33.79 -50.33 -11.47
C GLN A 771 -34.87 -49.57 -12.26
N GLU A 772 -34.81 -48.24 -12.23
CA GLU A 772 -35.75 -47.39 -12.98
C GLU A 772 -35.52 -47.43 -14.49
N SER A 773 -34.26 -47.56 -14.93
CA SER A 773 -33.89 -47.50 -16.36
C SER A 773 -33.99 -48.86 -17.06
N PHE A 774 -33.95 -49.97 -16.31
CA PHE A 774 -34.05 -51.34 -16.82
C PHE A 774 -35.20 -52.14 -16.18
N PRO A 775 -36.46 -51.67 -16.21
CA PRO A 775 -37.56 -52.28 -15.45
C PRO A 775 -38.01 -53.67 -15.97
N GLU A 776 -37.72 -54.01 -17.23
CA GLU A 776 -38.15 -55.28 -17.87
C GLU A 776 -36.99 -56.21 -18.27
N SER A 777 -35.73 -55.88 -17.93
CA SER A 777 -34.59 -56.75 -18.25
C SER A 777 -34.45 -57.90 -17.25
N LYS A 778 -34.35 -59.15 -17.73
CA LYS A 778 -34.06 -60.32 -16.88
C LYS A 778 -32.63 -60.31 -16.31
N GLU A 779 -31.72 -59.59 -16.96
CA GLU A 779 -30.32 -59.40 -16.54
C GLU A 779 -29.94 -57.93 -16.79
N PRO A 780 -30.05 -57.04 -15.79
CA PRO A 780 -29.57 -55.66 -15.92
C PRO A 780 -28.03 -55.64 -15.93
N PRO A 781 -27.40 -54.60 -16.53
CA PRO A 781 -25.95 -54.47 -16.52
C PRO A 781 -25.42 -54.33 -15.09
N LEU A 782 -24.28 -54.95 -14.80
CA LEU A 782 -23.62 -54.84 -13.50
C LEU A 782 -23.06 -53.42 -13.34
N LEU A 783 -23.45 -52.70 -12.28
CA LEU A 783 -22.93 -51.36 -12.01
C LEU A 783 -21.74 -51.43 -11.05
N GLU A 784 -20.56 -51.02 -11.51
CA GLU A 784 -19.40 -50.78 -10.67
C GLU A 784 -19.22 -49.28 -10.45
N ILE A 785 -19.13 -48.87 -9.18
CA ILE A 785 -18.91 -47.46 -8.82
C ILE A 785 -17.49 -47.32 -8.30
N MET A 786 -16.77 -46.38 -8.89
CA MET A 786 -15.39 -46.10 -8.51
C MET A 786 -15.27 -44.66 -8.06
N ASP A 787 -14.61 -44.44 -6.93
CA ASP A 787 -14.26 -43.09 -6.52
C ASP A 787 -13.16 -42.51 -7.43
N ARG A 788 -13.10 -41.19 -7.47
CA ARG A 788 -12.14 -40.46 -8.28
C ARG A 788 -10.69 -40.85 -7.98
N THR A 789 -10.33 -40.97 -6.71
CA THR A 789 -8.96 -41.28 -6.27
C THR A 789 -8.49 -42.65 -6.73
N THR A 790 -9.38 -43.63 -6.72
CA THR A 790 -9.15 -45.01 -7.14
C THR A 790 -8.98 -45.07 -8.66
N TYR A 791 -9.85 -44.38 -9.40
CA TYR A 791 -9.75 -44.31 -10.87
C TYR A 791 -8.44 -43.65 -11.32
N GLU A 792 -8.08 -42.50 -10.75
CA GLU A 792 -6.80 -41.81 -11.04
C GLU A 792 -5.59 -42.70 -10.68
N THR A 793 -5.67 -43.48 -9.60
CA THR A 793 -4.60 -44.40 -9.20
C THR A 793 -4.42 -45.54 -10.20
N ILE A 794 -5.51 -46.15 -10.67
CA ILE A 794 -5.47 -47.23 -11.67
C ILE A 794 -4.91 -46.71 -13.00
N GLN A 795 -5.28 -45.50 -13.42
CA GLN A 795 -4.73 -44.87 -14.63
C GLN A 795 -3.21 -44.65 -14.51
N ARG A 796 -2.74 -44.08 -13.38
CA ARG A 796 -1.29 -43.90 -13.14
C ARG A 796 -0.52 -45.22 -13.16
N LEU A 797 -1.09 -46.28 -12.59
CA LEU A 797 -0.47 -47.61 -12.61
C LEU A 797 -0.40 -48.20 -14.03
N ALA A 798 -1.38 -47.92 -14.88
CA ALA A 798 -1.36 -48.33 -16.29
C ALA A 798 -0.33 -47.54 -17.11
N GLU A 799 -0.22 -46.22 -16.90
CA GLU A 799 0.79 -45.37 -17.56
C GLU A 799 2.21 -45.73 -17.15
N ALA A 800 2.42 -46.07 -15.88
CA ALA A 800 3.68 -46.58 -15.37
C ALA A 800 4.00 -48.01 -15.85
N GLY A 801 3.13 -48.63 -16.66
CA GLY A 801 3.33 -49.94 -17.28
C GLY A 801 3.09 -51.13 -16.35
N PHE A 802 2.61 -50.91 -15.13
CA PHE A 802 2.30 -51.96 -14.16
C PHE A 802 0.97 -52.67 -14.45
N LEU A 803 0.05 -52.02 -15.16
CA LEU A 803 -1.24 -52.59 -15.57
C LEU A 803 -1.43 -52.48 -17.10
N LYS A 804 -1.96 -53.53 -17.72
CA LYS A 804 -2.46 -53.49 -19.10
C LYS A 804 -3.98 -53.38 -19.08
N ILE A 805 -4.50 -52.23 -19.50
CA ILE A 805 -5.94 -52.02 -19.67
C ILE A 805 -6.35 -52.50 -21.06
N ASP A 806 -7.20 -53.52 -21.12
CA ASP A 806 -7.75 -54.02 -22.37
C ASP A 806 -8.94 -53.14 -22.78
N LYS A 807 -8.75 -52.31 -23.81
CA LYS A 807 -9.76 -51.34 -24.29
C LYS A 807 -10.62 -51.87 -25.44
N THR A 808 -10.52 -53.16 -25.78
CA THR A 808 -11.15 -53.71 -27.00
C THR A 808 -12.68 -53.66 -27.02
N PHE A 809 -13.35 -53.49 -25.87
CA PHE A 809 -14.81 -53.43 -25.77
C PHE A 809 -15.30 -52.36 -24.78
N VAL A 810 -14.67 -51.19 -24.74
CA VAL A 810 -15.11 -50.07 -23.90
C VAL A 810 -15.82 -49.02 -24.74
N GLN A 811 -17.09 -48.75 -24.43
CA GLN A 811 -17.84 -47.64 -25.02
C GLN A 811 -18.11 -46.59 -23.95
N GLN A 812 -17.51 -45.41 -24.09
CA GLN A 812 -17.78 -44.28 -23.22
C GLN A 812 -19.00 -43.51 -23.73
N PHE A 813 -20.01 -43.35 -22.88
CA PHE A 813 -21.24 -42.66 -23.26
C PHE A 813 -21.55 -41.45 -22.37
N HIS A 814 -20.73 -41.19 -21.34
CA HIS A 814 -20.66 -39.88 -20.67
C HIS A 814 -19.22 -39.57 -20.22
N SER A 815 -18.79 -38.33 -20.46
CA SER A 815 -17.55 -37.78 -19.90
C SER A 815 -17.79 -36.33 -19.51
N ASN A 816 -17.33 -35.93 -18.32
CA ASN A 816 -17.42 -34.55 -17.89
C ASN A 816 -16.30 -33.73 -18.57
N PRO A 817 -16.61 -32.67 -19.34
CA PRO A 817 -15.62 -31.85 -20.05
C PRO A 817 -14.53 -31.26 -19.13
N ALA A 818 -14.83 -31.06 -17.85
CA ALA A 818 -13.87 -30.55 -16.85
C ALA A 818 -12.73 -31.54 -16.52
N PHE A 819 -12.82 -32.80 -16.96
CA PHE A 819 -11.85 -33.85 -16.66
C PHE A 819 -10.73 -33.98 -17.72
N VAL A 820 -11.05 -33.82 -19.01
CA VAL A 820 -10.07 -33.95 -20.12
C VAL A 820 -9.07 -32.78 -20.18
N ASP A 821 -9.46 -31.59 -19.72
CA ASP A 821 -8.59 -30.40 -19.67
C ASP A 821 -7.50 -30.46 -18.59
N ARG A 822 -7.51 -31.46 -17.69
CA ARG A 822 -6.60 -31.50 -16.53
C ARG A 822 -5.22 -32.10 -16.80
N GLU A 823 -5.05 -33.05 -17.71
CA GLU A 823 -3.72 -33.62 -18.03
C GLU A 823 -2.83 -32.61 -18.78
N SER A 824 -3.41 -31.92 -19.77
CA SER A 824 -2.78 -30.79 -20.46
C SER A 824 -2.48 -29.65 -19.49
N ALA A 825 -3.41 -29.33 -18.58
CA ALA A 825 -3.17 -28.34 -17.54
C ALA A 825 -2.11 -28.77 -16.52
N GLN A 826 -1.99 -30.07 -16.20
CA GLN A 826 -0.97 -30.58 -15.27
C GLN A 826 0.42 -30.54 -15.89
N LYS A 827 0.56 -30.89 -17.18
CA LYS A 827 1.83 -30.76 -17.91
C LYS A 827 2.24 -29.29 -18.04
N GLU A 828 1.30 -28.38 -18.35
CA GLU A 828 1.55 -26.95 -18.38
C GLU A 828 1.92 -26.39 -16.98
N LYS A 829 1.29 -26.89 -15.93
CA LYS A 829 1.59 -26.56 -14.53
C LYS A 829 2.99 -27.02 -14.13
N LEU A 830 3.40 -28.24 -14.48
CA LEU A 830 4.73 -28.77 -14.21
C LEU A 830 5.82 -28.02 -15.01
N GLN A 831 5.55 -27.66 -16.26
CA GLN A 831 6.44 -26.80 -17.03
C GLN A 831 6.60 -25.41 -16.41
N LYS A 832 5.49 -24.78 -15.96
CA LYS A 832 5.53 -23.51 -15.24
C LYS A 832 6.30 -23.62 -13.92
N LYS A 833 6.15 -24.73 -13.18
CA LYS A 833 6.95 -25.03 -11.98
C LYS A 833 8.45 -25.16 -12.33
N ALA A 834 8.80 -25.93 -13.35
CA ALA A 834 10.18 -26.13 -13.79
C ALA A 834 10.88 -24.80 -14.13
N HIS A 835 10.20 -23.92 -14.87
CA HIS A 835 10.73 -22.59 -15.21
C HIS A 835 10.94 -21.70 -13.99
N LYS A 836 9.98 -21.72 -13.05
CA LYS A 836 10.08 -20.95 -11.81
C LYS A 836 11.27 -21.42 -10.97
N VAL A 837 11.40 -22.73 -10.77
CA VAL A 837 12.48 -23.33 -9.97
C VAL A 837 13.84 -23.14 -10.64
N PHE A 838 13.92 -23.24 -11.98
CA PHE A 838 15.15 -22.95 -12.71
C PHE A 838 15.55 -21.48 -12.63
N SER A 839 14.60 -20.54 -12.62
CA SER A 839 14.90 -19.11 -12.40
C SER A 839 15.54 -18.87 -11.02
N GLU A 840 15.17 -19.65 -10.01
CA GLU A 840 15.81 -19.60 -8.68
C GLU A 840 17.21 -20.23 -8.72
N ALA A 841 17.40 -21.30 -9.49
CA ALA A 841 18.72 -21.91 -9.72
C ALA A 841 19.71 -20.93 -10.41
N ASP A 842 19.27 -20.24 -11.46
CA ASP A 842 20.04 -19.24 -12.20
C ASP A 842 20.45 -18.05 -11.30
N HIS A 843 19.57 -17.66 -10.37
CA HIS A 843 19.89 -16.65 -9.35
C HIS A 843 21.03 -17.09 -8.43
N LYS A 844 20.94 -18.32 -7.89
CA LYS A 844 21.98 -18.90 -7.02
C LYS A 844 23.31 -19.08 -7.75
N MET A 845 23.27 -19.45 -9.02
CA MET A 845 24.45 -19.54 -9.88
C MET A 845 25.13 -18.18 -10.07
N ARG A 846 24.37 -17.11 -10.35
CA ARG A 846 24.91 -15.74 -10.45
C ARG A 846 25.56 -15.27 -9.15
N MET A 847 24.92 -15.54 -8.01
CA MET A 847 25.47 -15.21 -6.69
C MET A 847 26.79 -15.93 -6.42
N GLY A 848 26.85 -17.24 -6.71
CA GLY A 848 28.10 -18.01 -6.62
C GLY A 848 29.19 -17.49 -7.56
N THR A 849 28.82 -17.08 -8.77
CA THR A 849 29.74 -16.52 -9.77
C THR A 849 30.37 -15.21 -9.29
N VAL A 850 29.58 -14.30 -8.71
CA VAL A 850 30.09 -13.03 -8.13
C VAL A 850 31.07 -13.30 -6.98
N LEU A 851 30.81 -14.29 -6.14
CA LEU A 851 31.72 -14.67 -5.05
C LEU A 851 33.03 -15.26 -5.58
N ALA A 852 32.95 -16.15 -6.58
CA ALA A 852 34.12 -16.74 -7.21
C ALA A 852 35.00 -15.68 -7.92
N GLU A 853 34.38 -14.75 -8.67
CA GLU A 853 35.06 -13.64 -9.33
C GLU A 853 35.63 -12.62 -8.32
N GLY A 854 34.99 -12.48 -7.16
CA GLY A 854 35.43 -11.65 -6.04
C GLY A 854 36.59 -12.24 -5.23
N GLY A 855 37.10 -13.43 -5.59
CA GLY A 855 38.22 -14.08 -4.92
C GLY A 855 37.85 -15.03 -3.78
N PHE A 856 36.58 -15.44 -3.67
CA PHE A 856 36.04 -16.29 -2.59
C PHE A 856 35.50 -17.63 -3.15
N PRO A 857 36.36 -18.54 -3.65
CA PRO A 857 35.92 -19.77 -4.31
C PRO A 857 35.34 -20.80 -3.33
N LEU A 858 35.76 -20.82 -2.06
CA LEU A 858 35.23 -21.77 -1.07
C LEU A 858 33.82 -21.38 -0.63
N GLU A 859 33.58 -20.09 -0.46
CA GLU A 859 32.28 -19.50 -0.13
C GLU A 859 31.29 -19.62 -1.29
N ALA A 860 31.77 -19.68 -2.53
CA ALA A 860 30.96 -19.90 -3.72
C ALA A 860 30.40 -21.33 -3.82
N LEU A 861 31.01 -22.34 -3.18
CA LEU A 861 30.57 -23.75 -3.27
C LEU A 861 29.14 -23.97 -2.76
N SER A 862 28.74 -23.30 -1.67
CA SER A 862 27.40 -23.42 -1.10
C SER A 862 26.30 -22.86 -2.02
N PRO A 863 26.43 -21.63 -2.56
CA PRO A 863 25.57 -21.11 -3.62
C PRO A 863 25.50 -22.02 -4.85
N PHE A 864 26.63 -22.55 -5.34
CA PHE A 864 26.65 -23.46 -6.48
C PHE A 864 25.97 -24.80 -6.19
N SER A 865 26.14 -25.34 -4.98
CA SER A 865 25.41 -26.55 -4.54
C SER A 865 23.90 -26.31 -4.52
N GLN A 866 23.44 -25.17 -3.99
CA GLN A 866 22.02 -24.81 -4.00
C GLN A 866 21.49 -24.62 -5.42
N ALA A 867 22.27 -23.99 -6.29
CA ALA A 867 21.91 -23.84 -7.70
C ALA A 867 21.75 -25.20 -8.38
N MET A 868 22.67 -26.13 -8.14
CA MET A 868 22.63 -27.48 -8.72
C MET A 868 21.40 -28.27 -8.24
N GLU A 869 21.06 -28.22 -6.95
CA GLU A 869 19.86 -28.92 -6.44
C GLU A 869 18.57 -28.38 -7.08
N LEU A 870 18.46 -27.05 -7.22
CA LEU A 870 17.30 -26.43 -7.88
C LEU A 870 17.25 -26.78 -9.38
N SER A 871 18.40 -26.84 -10.07
CA SER A 871 18.47 -27.30 -11.46
C SER A 871 18.05 -28.77 -11.63
N LEU A 872 18.42 -29.63 -10.68
CA LEU A 872 17.99 -31.03 -10.67
C LEU A 872 16.48 -31.15 -10.43
N LYS A 873 15.92 -30.36 -9.51
CA LYS A 873 14.45 -30.30 -9.29
C LYS A 873 13.70 -29.80 -10.52
N ALA A 874 14.21 -28.76 -11.19
CA ALA A 874 13.66 -28.29 -12.45
C ALA A 874 13.64 -29.40 -13.52
N SER A 875 14.71 -30.19 -13.59
CA SER A 875 14.81 -31.34 -14.51
C SER A 875 13.85 -32.48 -14.14
N ALA A 876 13.60 -32.71 -12.84
CA ALA A 876 12.62 -33.69 -12.37
C ALA A 876 11.17 -33.31 -12.74
N TYR A 877 10.79 -32.03 -12.60
CA TYR A 877 9.47 -31.56 -13.08
C TYR A 877 9.33 -31.70 -14.60
N MET A 878 10.40 -31.48 -15.35
CA MET A 878 10.43 -31.72 -16.80
C MET A 878 10.26 -33.20 -17.16
N ALA A 879 10.69 -34.11 -16.28
CA ALA A 879 10.51 -35.56 -16.40
C ALA A 879 9.12 -36.05 -15.92
N GLY A 880 8.25 -35.16 -15.41
CA GLY A 880 6.89 -35.49 -14.97
C GLY A 880 6.72 -35.83 -13.50
N GLU A 881 7.74 -35.59 -12.66
CA GLU A 881 7.71 -35.92 -11.23
C GLU A 881 7.15 -34.74 -10.40
N ASP A 882 5.95 -34.87 -9.85
CA ASP A 882 5.32 -33.84 -8.99
C ASP A 882 5.77 -33.97 -7.50
N ASP A 883 6.30 -35.12 -7.09
CA ASP A 883 6.76 -35.38 -5.71
C ASP A 883 8.15 -34.81 -5.38
N ALA A 884 8.82 -34.15 -6.34
CA ALA A 884 10.09 -33.47 -6.13
C ALA A 884 10.03 -32.32 -5.09
N ASP A 885 8.82 -31.89 -4.71
CA ASP A 885 8.56 -30.92 -3.63
C ASP A 885 8.84 -31.51 -2.22
N SER A 886 8.82 -32.84 -2.06
CA SER A 886 8.90 -33.52 -0.76
C SER A 886 10.34 -33.81 -0.28
N GLU A 887 11.29 -33.95 -1.19
CA GLU A 887 12.69 -34.22 -0.88
C GLU A 887 13.53 -32.93 -0.87
N LYS A 888 14.33 -32.75 0.18
CA LYS A 888 15.22 -31.60 0.32
C LYS A 888 16.32 -31.66 -0.75
N ASP A 889 16.93 -32.83 -0.94
CA ASP A 889 17.95 -33.13 -1.95
C ASP A 889 17.56 -34.42 -2.70
N LEU A 890 17.66 -34.41 -4.04
CA LEU A 890 17.33 -35.59 -4.86
C LEU A 890 18.37 -36.71 -4.67
N SER A 891 17.94 -37.95 -4.49
CA SER A 891 18.88 -39.08 -4.37
C SER A 891 19.65 -39.32 -5.67
N LEU A 892 20.94 -39.71 -5.57
CA LEU A 892 21.78 -39.96 -6.76
C LEU A 892 21.21 -41.07 -7.65
N ALA A 893 20.57 -42.09 -7.05
CA ALA A 893 19.91 -43.17 -7.77
C ALA A 893 18.68 -42.70 -8.58
N LEU A 894 17.96 -41.68 -8.08
CA LEU A 894 16.83 -41.09 -8.79
C LEU A 894 17.30 -40.21 -9.95
N ILE A 895 18.40 -39.47 -9.78
CA ILE A 895 19.03 -38.69 -10.86
C ILE A 895 19.46 -39.61 -12.01
N GLU A 896 20.11 -40.74 -11.70
CA GLU A 896 20.61 -41.70 -12.70
C GLU A 896 19.47 -42.44 -13.43
N SER A 897 18.41 -42.85 -12.71
CA SER A 897 17.33 -43.66 -13.28
C SER A 897 16.22 -42.86 -13.97
N ARG A 898 15.99 -41.60 -13.57
CA ARG A 898 14.85 -40.79 -14.05
C ARG A 898 15.24 -39.54 -14.82
N ILE A 899 16.32 -38.86 -14.43
CA ILE A 899 16.71 -37.57 -15.04
C ILE A 899 17.69 -37.77 -16.19
N MET A 900 18.75 -38.58 -16.02
CA MET A 900 19.72 -38.82 -17.10
C MET A 900 19.12 -39.39 -18.40
N PRO A 901 18.15 -40.35 -18.37
CA PRO A 901 17.55 -40.88 -19.61
C PRO A 901 16.79 -39.84 -20.45
N THR A 902 16.44 -38.69 -19.87
CA THR A 902 15.77 -37.58 -20.59
C THR A 902 16.72 -36.80 -21.51
N GLY A 903 18.04 -37.03 -21.39
CA GLY A 903 19.07 -36.29 -22.14
C GLY A 903 19.33 -34.87 -21.63
N ALA A 904 18.79 -34.50 -20.46
CA ALA A 904 18.97 -33.18 -19.85
C ALA A 904 20.30 -33.01 -19.08
N LEU A 905 21.05 -34.08 -18.84
CA LEU A 905 22.32 -34.08 -18.10
C LEU A 905 23.37 -34.98 -18.79
N PRO A 906 24.65 -34.60 -18.80
CA PRO A 906 25.76 -35.41 -19.33
C PRO A 906 26.16 -36.56 -18.39
N ASP A 907 26.88 -37.56 -18.93
CA ASP A 907 27.25 -38.80 -18.21
C ASP A 907 28.08 -38.59 -16.93
N ASN A 908 28.79 -37.46 -16.82
CA ASN A 908 29.60 -37.10 -15.65
C ASN A 908 28.82 -36.32 -14.57
N ALA A 909 27.52 -36.04 -14.77
CA ALA A 909 26.74 -35.19 -13.87
C ALA A 909 26.66 -35.73 -12.43
N VAL A 910 26.47 -37.04 -12.26
CA VAL A 910 26.36 -37.68 -10.93
C VAL A 910 27.63 -37.51 -10.10
N ALA A 911 28.80 -37.63 -10.74
CA ALA A 911 30.09 -37.45 -10.08
C ALA A 911 30.32 -35.98 -9.64
N ILE A 912 29.89 -35.02 -10.47
CA ILE A 912 30.00 -33.60 -10.15
C ILE A 912 29.04 -33.21 -9.02
N VAL A 913 27.81 -33.71 -9.03
CA VAL A 913 26.82 -33.48 -7.95
C VAL A 913 27.32 -34.05 -6.62
N ALA A 914 27.84 -35.28 -6.62
CA ALA A 914 28.38 -35.90 -5.41
C ALA A 914 29.56 -35.10 -4.84
N SER A 915 30.51 -34.71 -5.69
CA SER A 915 31.68 -33.93 -5.30
C SER A 915 31.31 -32.54 -4.77
N LEU A 916 30.30 -31.90 -5.37
CA LEU A 916 29.80 -30.59 -4.95
C LEU A 916 29.07 -30.64 -3.60
N ARG A 917 28.24 -31.66 -3.36
CA ARG A 917 27.56 -31.86 -2.08
C ARG A 917 28.55 -32.05 -0.94
N GLU A 918 29.57 -32.88 -1.15
CA GLU A 918 30.61 -33.13 -0.14
C GLU A 918 31.44 -31.86 0.14
N SER A 919 31.86 -31.17 -0.92
CA SER A 919 32.70 -29.97 -0.81
C SER A 919 31.94 -28.77 -0.20
N ALA A 920 30.62 -28.66 -0.42
CA ALA A 920 29.79 -27.63 0.18
C ALA A 920 29.52 -27.87 1.68
N GLN A 921 29.53 -29.13 2.13
CA GLN A 921 29.37 -29.48 3.55
C GLN A 921 30.70 -29.37 4.33
N GLN A 922 31.83 -29.61 3.66
CA GLN A 922 33.17 -29.59 4.27
C GLN A 922 34.15 -28.72 3.46
N PRO A 923 33.94 -27.40 3.37
CA PRO A 923 34.74 -26.50 2.54
C PRO A 923 36.22 -26.44 2.95
N ASP A 924 36.56 -26.76 4.20
CA ASP A 924 37.94 -26.77 4.71
C ASP A 924 38.81 -27.92 4.15
N LYS A 925 38.20 -28.90 3.48
CA LYS A 925 38.89 -30.09 2.94
C LYS A 925 39.24 -29.99 1.46
N ILE A 926 38.75 -28.97 0.75
CA ILE A 926 39.02 -28.74 -0.66
C ILE A 926 39.92 -27.53 -0.82
N ASN A 927 40.93 -27.61 -1.71
CA ASN A 927 41.79 -26.47 -1.99
C ASN A 927 41.12 -25.51 -3.00
N GLU A 928 41.55 -24.25 -3.02
CA GLU A 928 40.91 -23.21 -3.86
C GLU A 928 40.93 -23.54 -5.35
N ASP A 929 41.98 -24.17 -5.86
CA ASP A 929 42.09 -24.51 -7.28
C ASP A 929 41.15 -25.65 -7.68
N ALA A 930 40.95 -26.66 -6.82
CA ALA A 930 39.94 -27.69 -7.03
C ALA A 930 38.51 -27.13 -6.90
N ALA A 931 38.28 -26.19 -5.97
CA ALA A 931 37.01 -25.51 -5.83
C ALA A 931 36.65 -24.70 -7.10
N ARG A 932 37.61 -23.99 -7.69
CA ARG A 932 37.41 -23.27 -8.98
C ARG A 932 37.05 -24.21 -10.13
N ASN A 933 37.74 -25.34 -10.25
CA ASN A 933 37.44 -26.33 -11.29
C ASN A 933 36.05 -26.96 -11.11
N LEU A 934 35.67 -27.27 -9.85
CA LEU A 934 34.36 -27.81 -9.52
C LEU A 934 33.25 -26.81 -9.83
N ILE A 935 33.43 -25.54 -9.46
CA ILE A 935 32.52 -24.43 -9.78
C ILE A 935 32.32 -24.30 -11.29
N GLN A 936 33.40 -24.33 -12.08
CA GLN A 936 33.32 -24.24 -13.54
C GLN A 936 32.51 -25.40 -14.12
N SER A 937 32.77 -26.63 -13.63
CA SER A 937 32.05 -27.83 -14.08
C SER A 937 30.57 -27.81 -13.70
N THR A 938 30.23 -27.29 -12.51
CA THR A 938 28.84 -27.10 -12.07
C THR A 938 28.13 -26.04 -12.91
N ARG A 939 28.79 -24.95 -13.28
CA ARG A 939 28.22 -23.90 -14.13
C ARG A 939 27.83 -24.45 -15.50
N GLU A 940 28.71 -25.21 -16.14
CA GLU A 940 28.45 -25.84 -17.44
C GLU A 940 27.24 -26.79 -17.40
N LEU A 941 27.09 -27.54 -16.30
CA LEU A 941 25.92 -28.40 -16.05
C LEU A 941 24.61 -27.61 -15.91
N ILE A 942 24.62 -26.54 -15.11
CA ILE A 942 23.42 -25.70 -14.90
C ILE A 942 23.01 -25.02 -16.21
N ASP A 943 23.96 -24.53 -16.99
CA ASP A 943 23.70 -23.94 -18.31
C ASP A 943 23.08 -24.96 -19.27
N HIS A 944 23.52 -26.22 -19.21
CA HIS A 944 22.95 -27.31 -20.02
C HIS A 944 21.49 -27.60 -19.66
N VAL A 945 21.17 -27.66 -18.36
CA VAL A 945 19.79 -27.79 -17.87
C VAL A 945 18.94 -26.60 -18.31
N GLY A 946 19.48 -25.38 -18.26
CA GLY A 946 18.77 -24.18 -18.71
C GLY A 946 18.41 -24.20 -20.19
N GLN A 947 19.28 -24.75 -21.04
CA GLN A 947 18.96 -24.95 -22.46
C GLN A 947 17.83 -25.97 -22.66
N ALA A 948 17.80 -27.03 -21.85
CA ALA A 948 16.73 -28.04 -21.91
C ALA A 948 15.37 -27.49 -21.45
N VAL A 949 15.34 -26.75 -20.33
CA VAL A 949 14.14 -26.10 -19.81
C VAL A 949 13.58 -25.10 -20.83
N ASN A 950 14.43 -24.25 -21.41
CA ASN A 950 14.00 -23.24 -22.38
C ASN A 950 13.56 -23.81 -23.74
N LYS A 951 14.14 -24.93 -24.21
CA LYS A 951 13.71 -25.60 -25.45
C LYS A 951 12.28 -26.15 -25.36
N SER A 952 11.84 -26.56 -24.16
CA SER A 952 10.51 -27.11 -23.93
C SER A 952 9.37 -26.08 -23.98
N ALA A 953 9.68 -24.78 -23.92
CA ALA A 953 8.72 -23.68 -23.96
C ALA A 953 8.32 -23.24 -25.38
N LEU A 954 9.01 -23.73 -26.41
CA LEU A 954 8.81 -23.39 -27.83
C LEU A 954 8.08 -24.48 -28.63
N GLY A 955 7.71 -25.59 -27.98
CA GLY A 955 7.15 -26.79 -28.61
C GLY A 955 5.65 -26.95 -28.41
#